data_AF-A0AAW0EDU0-F1
#
_entry.id   AF-A0AAW0EDU0-F1
#
_cell.length_a   1.000
_cell.length_b   1.000
_cell.length_c   1.000
_cell.angle_alpha   90.00
_cell.angle_beta   90.00
_cell.angle_gamma   90.00
#
_symmetry.space_group_name_H-M   'P 1'
#
loop_
_entity.id
_entity.type
_entity.pdbx_description
1 polymer ?
#
loop_
_entity_poly.entity_id
_entity_poly.type
_entity_poly.pdbx_seq_one_letter_code
_entity_poly.pdbx_strand_id
1 'polypeptide(L)'
;MVSSSSFAAGFWWCSALCAEEWDHVLPPSHSLLGVPLPVATNGPLNFTETDVGISEYIGHGISKIEGIIKQRFTDFLVYEIDQDGNVVHLNSVDKPEAPKGEASTAAAATDATTQGTDAPVEKEKGKEKEKPQKIDEPWPEHYNTRLAEFLPEESILKLKEMYLEGPEPPRVSDSGWGSRPAPGSAPSEPAPEPEPSKRGRDRGGRGGRGGRGGRGGRGGRPPGREDNRKVLSNPIQSKETRTGLHVAIRELFGGKLESEADASHAAPAPEEGTRIAIKWGSKGGRGGRGGGGGGQTPRGTYPPYIHFTLQKTNRDTQDALQHLSRILHVNLKDLAVAGTKDKRGITVQRVSLKRNSKTVEDIWKLANAQVGRQSHNNSTVNQRGDRGVRIGDLKYRKAGLELGMLKGNSSVQVDSMETLDKALEVIKNKGFINYYGMQRFGTASVPTHTIGLALLKSEWQKAVSLILQKRHGEHPDVEAARDAWLVDHDLDKALELMPRRVVAERCILESFQKQKGETRNAMGALSTIPRNLRLMYVHAYQSYVWNAIVSERIRTYGAERPIAGDLVFEKASEEEDVSMPDAQDGEVPAAEEENDDAAEEPSSSRSRKKFKKLYVAPKIKTLTEDDLDNYTIFDVVMPLPGTDVAYPGGALGEKYREYLRLDGLDPDNFVRKQKEYSLNGSYRAILHLPKELSWSVLRYTDPDVALAQADEDKLLGYDPPVLSEEGRFMALQIKIALGTASYATMALREITKTDTSAHHQSSLTSAAEDQKFHRESADPTGFLSRTLEFVSTIRGYLYSPSIHSKKWDIVLLGGLMGSVFSTLQFLVSPSIGSLSDKYGRKRILLLTMIGNILSAVLWLQSTTFATYMLSRVVGGLSEGNVQLAIAILSDVTTPANRSKALAHVGIAFAICFCIGPPIGAYFASRPLPASMNTFGLELNPYAVPAAITVVLLILETLFLILALPETRGKRMVPPAEKPTNGATPSKATKKASVEQRLSILKTLRGLHFLFLGVFSGVEFTLTFLTFDLFDWNNKQNGALIGSIGIVSALLQGGYVRRATSKIGEGVMARRGVSACAAALVQLALLPQFTSSRPTVAFRLLQGAAVCMAFTSATVVNSLTAFASLQCDESSVDPITGKPTKEHPQLAKGKALGEFRSSGQLGRAIGPLLACASYWTFGPSITYTISAVAMIALSIGMRTIAATKSS
;
A
#
# COMPACT_ATOMS: atom_id res chain seq x y z
N MET A 1 24.36 -60.97 22.54
CA MET A 1 25.12 -60.51 21.35
C MET A 1 24.22 -60.42 20.11
N VAL A 2 22.95 -60.01 20.26
CA VAL A 2 21.97 -59.82 19.16
C VAL A 2 21.07 -58.65 19.56
N SER A 3 21.18 -57.49 18.91
CA SER A 3 20.25 -56.33 19.03
C SER A 3 20.61 -55.12 18.13
N SER A 4 21.79 -55.09 17.50
CA SER A 4 22.33 -53.90 16.82
C SER A 4 22.09 -53.81 15.30
N SER A 5 21.40 -54.79 14.69
CA SER A 5 21.25 -54.89 13.22
C SER A 5 20.05 -54.12 12.64
N SER A 6 19.05 -53.75 13.43
CA SER A 6 17.80 -53.17 12.90
C SER A 6 17.87 -51.67 12.56
N PHE A 7 18.84 -50.91 13.10
CA PHE A 7 18.96 -49.47 12.83
C PHE A 7 19.68 -49.17 11.51
N ALA A 8 20.70 -49.96 11.13
CA ALA A 8 21.52 -49.69 9.95
C ALA A 8 20.76 -49.82 8.61
N ALA A 9 19.72 -50.64 8.55
CA ALA A 9 18.96 -50.89 7.32
C ALA A 9 18.10 -49.71 6.84
N GLY A 10 17.81 -48.72 7.70
CA GLY A 10 17.15 -47.47 7.30
C GLY A 10 18.11 -46.44 6.71
N PHE A 11 19.37 -46.42 7.16
CA PHE A 11 20.35 -45.41 6.77
C PHE A 11 20.84 -45.53 5.32
N TRP A 12 20.95 -46.77 4.80
CA TRP A 12 21.35 -47.00 3.41
C TRP A 12 20.40 -46.37 2.37
N TRP A 13 19.13 -46.15 2.72
CA TRP A 13 18.13 -45.61 1.80
C TRP A 13 18.15 -44.07 1.69
N CYS A 14 18.53 -43.34 2.76
CA CYS A 14 18.70 -41.87 2.65
C CYS A 14 19.91 -41.50 1.78
N SER A 15 20.99 -42.29 1.82
CA SER A 15 22.13 -42.07 0.94
C SER A 15 21.82 -42.41 -0.53
N ALA A 16 20.96 -43.40 -0.80
CA ALA A 16 20.49 -43.68 -2.17
C ALA A 16 19.66 -42.52 -2.75
N LEU A 17 18.82 -41.87 -1.94
CA LEU A 17 18.07 -40.66 -2.33
C LEU A 17 18.96 -39.45 -2.69
N CYS A 18 20.24 -39.46 -2.30
CA CYS A 18 21.24 -38.46 -2.68
C CYS A 18 22.20 -38.91 -3.79
N ALA A 19 22.09 -40.16 -4.28
CA ALA A 19 23.12 -40.79 -5.13
C ALA A 19 22.59 -41.43 -6.42
N GLU A 20 21.28 -41.59 -6.61
CA GLU A 20 20.73 -41.82 -7.96
C GLU A 20 20.69 -40.49 -8.72
N GLU A 21 21.60 -40.33 -9.70
CA GLU A 21 21.46 -39.33 -10.75
C GLU A 21 20.22 -39.67 -11.58
N TRP A 22 19.07 -39.08 -11.20
CA TRP A 22 17.85 -39.13 -12.00
C TRP A 22 18.09 -38.28 -13.25
N ASP A 23 18.54 -38.91 -14.34
CA ASP A 23 19.08 -38.24 -15.54
C ASP A 23 18.34 -36.95 -15.89
N HIS A 24 16.99 -36.96 -15.96
CA HIS A 24 16.18 -35.76 -16.12
C HIS A 24 14.91 -35.74 -15.24
N VAL A 25 14.51 -34.54 -14.79
CA VAL A 25 13.34 -34.27 -13.93
C VAL A 25 12.00 -34.21 -14.71
N LEU A 26 12.06 -34.23 -16.05
CA LEU A 26 10.90 -34.13 -16.94
C LEU A 26 10.38 -35.52 -17.38
N PRO A 27 9.12 -35.63 -17.84
CA PRO A 27 8.59 -36.87 -18.43
C PRO A 27 9.41 -37.31 -19.66
N PRO A 28 9.61 -38.63 -19.89
CA PRO A 28 10.21 -39.15 -21.12
C PRO A 28 9.58 -38.58 -22.42
N SER A 29 8.26 -38.36 -22.42
CA SER A 29 7.53 -37.78 -23.55
C SER A 29 7.88 -36.31 -23.87
N HIS A 30 8.65 -35.61 -23.01
CA HIS A 30 9.22 -34.28 -23.32
C HIS A 30 10.08 -34.31 -24.59
N SER A 31 10.74 -35.43 -24.87
CA SER A 31 11.49 -35.65 -26.11
C SER A 31 10.66 -35.42 -27.39
N LEU A 32 9.34 -35.69 -27.36
CA LEU A 32 8.43 -35.46 -28.49
C LEU A 32 8.15 -33.97 -28.76
N LEU A 33 8.43 -33.08 -27.82
CA LEU A 33 8.25 -31.63 -28.00
C LEU A 33 9.32 -31.01 -28.90
N GLY A 34 10.44 -31.71 -29.15
CA GLY A 34 11.57 -31.19 -29.94
C GLY A 34 12.34 -30.06 -29.26
N VAL A 35 12.15 -29.87 -27.95
CA VAL A 35 12.77 -28.82 -27.14
C VAL A 35 14.02 -29.39 -26.45
N PRO A 36 15.18 -28.71 -26.46
CA PRO A 36 16.35 -29.16 -25.70
C PRO A 36 16.05 -29.14 -24.19
N LEU A 37 16.53 -30.14 -23.48
CA LEU A 37 16.35 -30.25 -22.03
C LEU A 37 16.97 -29.02 -21.31
N PRO A 38 16.29 -28.44 -20.30
CA PRO A 38 16.76 -27.23 -19.63
C PRO A 38 18.07 -27.50 -18.87
N VAL A 39 19.14 -26.76 -19.24
CA VAL A 39 20.47 -26.92 -18.65
C VAL A 39 20.66 -26.00 -17.45
N ALA A 40 21.13 -26.55 -16.32
CA ALA A 40 21.42 -25.79 -15.10
C ALA A 40 22.75 -25.01 -15.22
N THR A 41 22.75 -23.86 -15.90
CA THR A 41 23.95 -23.00 -15.99
C THR A 41 24.09 -22.13 -14.72
N ASN A 42 24.78 -22.66 -13.70
CA ASN A 42 25.11 -21.95 -12.45
C ASN A 42 23.90 -21.31 -11.72
N GLY A 43 22.76 -22.01 -11.69
CA GLY A 43 21.53 -21.54 -11.06
C GLY A 43 20.41 -22.61 -11.08
N PRO A 44 19.20 -22.28 -10.59
CA PRO A 44 18.05 -23.17 -10.67
C PRO A 44 17.72 -23.63 -12.09
N LEU A 45 17.25 -24.88 -12.21
CA LEU A 45 16.46 -25.34 -13.35
C LEU A 45 15.22 -24.47 -13.51
N ASN A 46 15.19 -23.70 -14.59
CA ASN A 46 14.09 -22.82 -14.97
C ASN A 46 13.31 -23.46 -16.11
N PHE A 47 12.05 -23.82 -15.86
CA PHE A 47 11.14 -24.33 -16.89
C PHE A 47 10.44 -23.19 -17.63
N THR A 48 10.37 -23.32 -18.94
CA THR A 48 9.72 -22.40 -19.88
C THR A 48 8.33 -22.90 -20.27
N GLU A 49 7.59 -22.07 -21.00
CA GLU A 49 6.34 -22.51 -21.64
C GLU A 49 6.54 -23.71 -22.59
N THR A 50 7.66 -23.75 -23.30
CA THR A 50 7.95 -24.83 -24.26
C THR A 50 8.14 -26.20 -23.59
N ASP A 51 8.64 -26.24 -22.36
CA ASP A 51 8.82 -27.47 -21.58
C ASP A 51 7.49 -28.14 -21.17
N VAL A 52 6.39 -27.39 -21.19
CA VAL A 52 5.05 -27.85 -20.82
C VAL A 52 4.07 -27.87 -22.01
N GLY A 53 4.61 -27.94 -23.23
CA GLY A 53 3.84 -28.05 -24.45
C GLY A 53 3.07 -26.79 -24.84
N ILE A 54 3.43 -25.61 -24.31
CA ILE A 54 2.85 -24.32 -24.70
C ILE A 54 3.80 -23.70 -25.75
N SER A 55 3.42 -23.71 -27.02
CA SER A 55 4.30 -23.29 -28.12
C SER A 55 3.60 -22.37 -29.13
N GLU A 56 2.46 -22.79 -29.67
CA GLU A 56 1.79 -22.09 -30.77
C GLU A 56 1.08 -20.79 -30.35
N TYR A 57 0.66 -20.00 -31.35
CA TYR A 57 -0.07 -18.73 -31.24
C TYR A 57 -1.10 -18.64 -32.38
N ILE A 58 -2.10 -17.75 -32.28
CA ILE A 58 -3.08 -17.56 -33.37
C ILE A 58 -2.66 -16.42 -34.32
N GLY A 59 -2.19 -15.31 -33.75
CA GLY A 59 -1.74 -14.12 -34.48
C GLY A 59 -0.38 -14.28 -35.15
N HIS A 60 -0.26 -15.20 -36.11
CA HIS A 60 0.95 -15.33 -36.94
C HIS A 60 1.19 -14.04 -37.75
N GLY A 61 2.40 -13.50 -37.68
CA GLY A 61 2.79 -12.27 -38.40
C GLY A 61 2.66 -10.96 -37.60
N ILE A 62 2.11 -10.98 -36.39
CA ILE A 62 2.15 -9.82 -35.48
C ILE A 62 3.51 -9.79 -34.77
N SER A 63 4.17 -8.63 -34.76
CA SER A 63 5.44 -8.44 -34.05
C SER A 63 5.28 -8.64 -32.54
N LYS A 64 6.28 -9.26 -31.90
CA LYS A 64 6.36 -9.40 -30.44
C LYS A 64 6.24 -8.03 -29.77
N ILE A 65 5.50 -7.98 -28.68
CA ILE A 65 5.32 -6.81 -27.84
C ILE A 65 5.91 -7.09 -26.46
N GLU A 66 6.88 -6.30 -26.04
CA GLU A 66 7.42 -6.42 -24.69
C GLU A 66 6.48 -5.75 -23.68
N GLY A 67 6.25 -6.41 -22.55
CA GLY A 67 5.25 -6.02 -21.57
C GLY A 67 5.40 -6.84 -20.29
N ILE A 68 5.36 -6.15 -19.14
CA ILE A 68 5.55 -6.75 -17.83
C ILE A 68 4.19 -7.13 -17.24
N ILE A 69 4.03 -8.40 -16.87
CA ILE A 69 2.76 -8.92 -16.34
C ILE A 69 2.80 -8.94 -14.81
N LYS A 70 1.76 -8.43 -14.15
CA LYS A 70 1.59 -8.43 -12.68
C LYS A 70 2.75 -7.77 -11.90
N GLN A 71 3.41 -6.75 -12.46
CA GLN A 71 4.47 -5.97 -11.80
C GLN A 71 4.08 -5.60 -10.35
N ARG A 72 2.95 -4.90 -10.19
CA ARG A 72 2.28 -4.69 -8.91
C ARG A 72 1.01 -5.53 -8.84
N PHE A 73 0.63 -5.99 -7.64
CA PHE A 73 -0.62 -6.73 -7.44
C PHE A 73 -1.87 -5.85 -7.52
N THR A 74 -1.72 -4.52 -7.38
CA THR A 74 -2.79 -3.53 -7.51
C THR A 74 -3.29 -3.38 -8.94
N ASP A 75 -2.43 -3.62 -9.92
CA ASP A 75 -2.72 -3.41 -11.34
C ASP A 75 -3.45 -4.63 -11.96
N PHE A 76 -3.52 -5.74 -11.22
CA PHE A 76 -4.21 -6.97 -11.62
C PHE A 76 -5.50 -7.15 -10.80
N LEU A 77 -6.59 -6.63 -11.34
CA LEU A 77 -7.93 -6.72 -10.77
C LEU A 77 -8.68 -7.92 -11.33
N VAL A 78 -9.43 -8.60 -10.46
CA VAL A 78 -10.15 -9.85 -10.70
C VAL A 78 -11.55 -9.68 -10.16
N TYR A 79 -12.56 -9.82 -11.01
CA TYR A 79 -13.97 -9.69 -10.63
C TYR A 79 -14.69 -10.97 -11.05
N GLU A 80 -15.28 -11.66 -10.09
CA GLU A 80 -16.16 -12.79 -10.35
C GLU A 80 -17.39 -12.36 -11.13
N ILE A 81 -17.68 -13.03 -12.23
CA ILE A 81 -19.00 -12.97 -12.88
C ILE A 81 -19.84 -14.12 -12.33
N ASP A 82 -21.05 -13.83 -11.86
CA ASP A 82 -21.98 -14.84 -11.31
C ASP A 82 -22.78 -15.60 -12.39
N GLN A 83 -23.60 -16.57 -11.96
CA GLN A 83 -24.40 -17.39 -12.89
C GLN A 83 -25.43 -16.57 -13.68
N ASP A 84 -25.92 -15.48 -13.09
CA ASP A 84 -26.88 -14.57 -13.71
C ASP A 84 -26.18 -13.63 -14.72
N GLY A 85 -24.85 -13.74 -14.88
CA GLY A 85 -24.03 -12.95 -15.80
C GLY A 85 -23.53 -11.62 -15.23
N ASN A 86 -23.74 -11.33 -13.95
CA ASN A 86 -23.39 -10.05 -13.36
C ASN A 86 -21.94 -10.03 -12.84
N VAL A 87 -21.22 -8.95 -13.11
CA VAL A 87 -19.89 -8.70 -12.50
C VAL A 87 -20.06 -8.35 -11.02
N VAL A 88 -19.48 -9.18 -10.14
CA VAL A 88 -19.51 -9.02 -8.69
C VAL A 88 -18.51 -7.93 -8.27
N HIS A 89 -19.05 -6.73 -8.08
CA HIS A 89 -18.37 -5.62 -7.42
C HIS A 89 -18.67 -5.56 -5.91
N LEU A 90 -17.75 -4.97 -5.15
CA LEU A 90 -17.98 -4.54 -3.77
C LEU A 90 -18.62 -3.15 -3.80
N ASN A 91 -19.95 -3.10 -3.68
CA ASN A 91 -20.72 -1.86 -3.94
C ASN A 91 -21.01 -1.04 -2.68
N SER A 92 -21.12 -1.68 -1.52
CA SER A 92 -21.20 -1.00 -0.24
C SER A 92 -20.57 -1.83 0.89
N VAL A 93 -19.94 -1.11 1.81
CA VAL A 93 -19.40 -1.60 3.08
C VAL A 93 -20.24 -1.11 4.28
N ASP A 94 -21.34 -0.41 4.03
CA ASP A 94 -22.23 0.15 5.05
C ASP A 94 -22.98 -0.94 5.82
N LYS A 95 -23.57 -0.55 6.95
CA LYS A 95 -24.40 -1.49 7.71
C LYS A 95 -25.61 -1.87 6.85
N PRO A 96 -25.83 -3.17 6.55
CA PRO A 96 -26.98 -3.60 5.77
C PRO A 96 -28.29 -3.22 6.46
N GLU A 97 -29.24 -2.66 5.69
CA GLU A 97 -30.56 -2.32 6.20
C GLU A 97 -31.33 -3.58 6.62
N ALA A 98 -32.07 -3.48 7.72
CA ALA A 98 -32.95 -4.56 8.14
C ALA A 98 -34.05 -4.74 7.07
N PRO A 99 -34.32 -5.97 6.59
CA PRO A 99 -35.32 -6.19 5.56
C PRO A 99 -36.70 -5.77 6.11
N LYS A 100 -37.27 -4.71 5.51
CA LYS A 100 -38.69 -4.41 5.65
C LYS A 100 -39.45 -5.65 5.19
N GLY A 101 -40.40 -6.11 6.00
CA GLY A 101 -41.09 -7.37 5.73
C GLY A 101 -41.91 -7.30 4.45
N GLU A 102 -41.40 -7.85 3.36
CA GLU A 102 -42.16 -8.04 2.13
C GLU A 102 -43.21 -9.14 2.35
N ALA A 103 -44.44 -8.70 2.61
CA ALA A 103 -45.61 -9.53 2.42
C ALA A 103 -45.85 -9.72 0.91
N SER A 104 -45.63 -10.95 0.44
CA SER A 104 -46.27 -11.58 -0.72
C SER A 104 -46.84 -10.65 -1.82
N THR A 105 -46.04 -10.34 -2.84
CA THR A 105 -46.54 -9.94 -4.17
C THR A 105 -45.76 -10.65 -5.28
N ALA A 106 -46.12 -11.92 -5.52
CA ALA A 106 -45.69 -12.70 -6.68
C ALA A 106 -46.93 -13.28 -7.39
N ALA A 107 -47.82 -12.40 -7.84
CA ALA A 107 -49.01 -12.72 -8.61
C ALA A 107 -49.59 -11.46 -9.30
N ALA A 108 -48.96 -10.98 -10.37
CA ALA A 108 -49.54 -10.11 -11.40
C ALA A 108 -48.50 -9.82 -12.49
N ALA A 109 -48.53 -10.59 -13.59
CA ALA A 109 -47.79 -10.30 -14.81
C ALA A 109 -48.51 -10.88 -16.04
N THR A 110 -49.79 -10.54 -16.16
CA THR A 110 -50.60 -10.75 -17.37
C THR A 110 -51.48 -9.52 -17.62
N ASP A 111 -51.76 -9.30 -18.90
CA ASP A 111 -52.67 -8.31 -19.50
C ASP A 111 -52.29 -6.83 -19.42
N ALA A 112 -51.90 -6.33 -20.59
CA ALA A 112 -51.92 -4.92 -20.95
C ALA A 112 -53.34 -4.51 -21.38
N THR A 113 -53.76 -3.27 -21.12
CA THR A 113 -54.30 -2.35 -22.15
C THR A 113 -54.67 -0.95 -21.62
N THR A 114 -54.72 0.01 -22.55
CA THR A 114 -55.49 1.28 -22.57
C THR A 114 -55.18 2.45 -21.61
N GLN A 115 -54.78 3.58 -22.25
CA GLN A 115 -55.27 4.98 -22.11
C GLN A 115 -55.26 5.63 -20.70
N GLY A 116 -54.60 6.79 -20.49
CA GLY A 116 -55.15 8.15 -20.74
C GLY A 116 -56.05 8.61 -19.56
N THR A 117 -55.99 9.81 -18.97
CA THR A 117 -55.35 11.10 -19.29
C THR A 117 -55.11 11.92 -18.00
N ASP A 118 -54.47 13.09 -18.15
CA ASP A 118 -54.57 14.31 -17.31
C ASP A 118 -54.05 14.38 -15.85
N ALA A 119 -53.42 15.53 -15.62
CA ALA A 119 -53.20 16.19 -14.33
C ALA A 119 -53.84 17.60 -14.43
N PRO A 120 -53.75 18.50 -13.43
CA PRO A 120 -53.60 18.35 -11.97
C PRO A 120 -54.81 19.00 -11.24
N VAL A 121 -54.75 19.19 -9.90
CA VAL A 121 -55.11 20.47 -9.21
C VAL A 121 -54.85 20.38 -7.70
N GLU A 122 -54.46 21.51 -7.11
CA GLU A 122 -54.08 21.70 -5.70
C GLU A 122 -55.27 22.01 -4.77
N LYS A 123 -54.99 21.97 -3.44
CA LYS A 123 -55.56 22.72 -2.28
C LYS A 123 -56.14 21.83 -1.18
N GLU A 124 -56.06 22.20 0.10
CA GLU A 124 -55.09 23.02 0.85
C GLU A 124 -55.27 22.66 2.35
N LYS A 125 -54.29 22.99 3.21
CA LYS A 125 -54.39 23.25 4.68
C LYS A 125 -55.44 22.46 5.49
N GLY A 126 -55.12 21.67 6.51
CA GLY A 126 -53.87 21.53 7.26
C GLY A 126 -54.20 21.37 8.76
N LYS A 127 -53.37 20.65 9.51
CA LYS A 127 -53.29 20.77 10.98
C LYS A 127 -51.99 20.14 11.47
N GLU A 128 -51.31 20.86 12.35
CA GLU A 128 -50.07 20.41 12.99
C GLU A 128 -50.31 19.14 13.80
N LYS A 129 -49.32 18.24 13.81
CA LYS A 129 -49.14 17.28 14.89
C LYS A 129 -47.81 17.54 15.55
N GLU A 130 -47.89 17.88 16.83
CA GLU A 130 -46.77 18.03 17.74
C GLU A 130 -45.93 16.74 17.78
N LYS A 131 -44.64 16.88 18.09
CA LYS A 131 -43.80 15.76 18.50
C LYS A 131 -44.09 15.41 19.95
N PRO A 132 -44.37 14.14 20.30
CA PRO A 132 -44.03 13.62 21.61
C PRO A 132 -42.53 13.28 21.64
N GLN A 133 -41.86 13.69 22.71
CA GLN A 133 -40.44 13.42 22.93
C GLN A 133 -40.20 11.98 23.39
N LYS A 134 -38.96 11.51 23.27
CA LYS A 134 -38.47 10.39 24.08
C LYS A 134 -38.53 10.76 25.56
N ILE A 135 -39.20 9.96 26.37
CA ILE A 135 -38.85 9.73 27.77
C ILE A 135 -38.88 8.22 27.97
N ASP A 136 -37.71 7.60 28.12
CA ASP A 136 -37.59 6.21 28.55
C ASP A 136 -37.87 6.18 30.06
N GLU A 137 -39.14 6.18 30.46
CA GLU A 137 -39.48 5.95 31.87
C GLU A 137 -39.11 4.51 32.26
N PRO A 138 -38.29 4.32 33.30
CA PRO A 138 -37.78 2.99 33.65
C PRO A 138 -38.85 2.03 34.21
N TRP A 139 -40.07 2.52 34.46
CA TRP A 139 -41.23 1.71 34.83
C TRP A 139 -42.51 2.27 34.17
N PRO A 140 -42.95 1.71 33.03
CA PRO A 140 -44.15 2.15 32.32
C PRO A 140 -45.45 1.91 33.11
N GLU A 141 -46.44 2.80 33.00
CA GLU A 141 -47.71 2.66 33.75
C GLU A 141 -48.44 1.35 33.51
N HIS A 142 -48.37 0.77 32.31
CA HIS A 142 -49.02 -0.51 31.99
C HIS A 142 -48.50 -1.70 32.83
N TYR A 143 -47.31 -1.58 33.44
CA TYR A 143 -46.80 -2.57 34.40
C TYR A 143 -47.69 -2.59 35.65
N ASN A 144 -48.12 -1.42 36.15
CA ASN A 144 -49.03 -1.35 37.29
C ASN A 144 -50.37 -2.00 36.94
N THR A 145 -50.96 -1.64 35.80
CA THR A 145 -52.25 -2.20 35.35
C THR A 145 -52.20 -3.72 35.22
N ARG A 146 -51.14 -4.27 34.62
CA ARG A 146 -51.00 -5.71 34.39
C ARG A 146 -50.64 -6.50 35.65
N LEU A 147 -49.96 -5.89 36.62
CA LEU A 147 -49.63 -6.53 37.90
C LEU A 147 -50.77 -6.43 38.93
N ALA A 148 -51.63 -5.40 38.85
CA ALA A 148 -52.79 -5.22 39.72
C ALA A 148 -53.84 -6.34 39.59
N GLU A 149 -53.85 -7.07 38.47
CA GLU A 149 -54.63 -8.30 38.30
C GLU A 149 -54.24 -9.42 39.29
N PHE A 150 -53.02 -9.37 39.86
CA PHE A 150 -52.41 -10.49 40.60
C PHE A 150 -51.74 -10.11 41.93
N LEU A 151 -51.39 -8.84 42.13
CA LEU A 151 -50.65 -8.34 43.29
C LEU A 151 -51.35 -7.10 43.88
N PRO A 152 -51.39 -6.94 45.22
CA PRO A 152 -51.85 -5.70 45.85
C PRO A 152 -50.85 -4.56 45.57
N GLU A 153 -51.34 -3.31 45.59
CA GLU A 153 -50.54 -2.12 45.26
C GLU A 153 -49.23 -2.01 46.07
N GLU A 154 -49.23 -2.38 47.36
CA GLU A 154 -48.01 -2.42 48.18
C GLU A 154 -46.93 -3.36 47.64
N SER A 155 -47.31 -4.52 47.10
CA SER A 155 -46.36 -5.46 46.50
C SER A 155 -45.86 -4.96 45.15
N ILE A 156 -46.69 -4.23 44.39
CA ILE A 156 -46.28 -3.59 43.13
C ILE A 156 -45.29 -2.45 43.41
N LEU A 157 -45.50 -1.65 44.46
CA LEU A 157 -44.58 -0.59 44.88
C LEU A 157 -43.21 -1.17 45.29
N LYS A 158 -43.17 -2.22 46.12
CA LYS A 158 -41.93 -2.92 46.50
C LYS A 158 -41.22 -3.56 45.29
N LEU A 159 -41.98 -4.09 44.34
CA LEU A 159 -41.43 -4.65 43.10
C LEU A 159 -40.87 -3.56 42.17
N LYS A 160 -41.52 -2.39 42.11
CA LYS A 160 -41.05 -1.20 41.39
C LYS A 160 -39.75 -0.66 41.99
N GLU A 161 -39.68 -0.53 43.31
CA GLU A 161 -38.47 -0.13 44.03
C GLU A 161 -37.31 -1.10 43.77
N MET A 162 -37.51 -2.40 44.01
CA MET A 162 -36.50 -3.44 43.76
C MET A 162 -36.02 -3.52 42.29
N TYR A 163 -36.88 -3.17 41.32
CA TYR A 163 -36.51 -3.12 39.91
C TYR A 163 -35.72 -1.85 39.55
N LEU A 164 -36.09 -0.69 40.12
CA LEU A 164 -35.41 0.58 39.89
C LEU A 164 -34.02 0.65 40.55
N GLU A 165 -33.85 0.01 41.70
CA GLU A 165 -32.53 -0.12 42.37
C GLU A 165 -31.54 -1.01 41.60
N GLY A 166 -32.04 -1.96 40.80
CA GLY A 166 -31.22 -2.97 40.15
C GLY A 166 -30.70 -4.08 41.10
N PRO A 167 -29.93 -5.06 40.59
CA PRO A 167 -29.32 -6.10 41.42
C PRO A 167 -28.13 -5.55 42.22
N GLU A 168 -27.89 -6.07 43.43
CA GLU A 168 -26.73 -5.62 44.25
C GLU A 168 -25.38 -5.84 43.52
N PRO A 169 -24.51 -4.82 43.39
CA PRO A 169 -23.23 -4.97 42.73
C PRO A 169 -22.21 -5.72 43.60
N PRO A 170 -21.38 -6.62 43.04
CA PRO A 170 -20.33 -7.28 43.79
C PRO A 170 -19.22 -6.28 44.18
N ARG A 171 -18.79 -6.29 45.45
CA ARG A 171 -17.68 -5.46 45.92
C ARG A 171 -16.40 -5.76 45.13
N VAL A 172 -15.89 -4.75 44.41
CA VAL A 172 -14.55 -4.77 43.80
C VAL A 172 -13.54 -4.35 44.86
N SER A 173 -12.45 -5.09 44.99
CA SER A 173 -11.33 -4.73 45.88
C SER A 173 -10.46 -3.65 45.25
N ASP A 174 -10.42 -2.46 45.86
CA ASP A 174 -9.45 -1.42 45.49
C ASP A 174 -8.01 -1.92 45.66
N SER A 175 -7.24 -1.85 44.58
CA SER A 175 -5.77 -1.90 44.60
C SER A 175 -5.24 -1.19 43.36
N GLY A 176 -5.27 0.14 43.39
CA GLY A 176 -4.61 0.96 42.38
C GLY A 176 -3.09 0.81 42.45
N TRP A 177 -2.42 1.03 41.31
CA TRP A 177 -0.98 1.24 41.27
C TRP A 177 -0.67 2.64 41.83
N GLY A 178 0.09 2.71 42.93
CA GLY A 178 0.34 3.98 43.64
C GLY A 178 1.48 3.97 44.67
N SER A 179 2.72 3.79 44.20
CA SER A 179 3.96 4.39 44.75
C SER A 179 4.40 4.19 46.23
N ARG A 180 5.57 3.54 46.38
CA ARG A 180 6.66 3.78 47.37
C ARG A 180 6.34 3.95 48.89
N PRO A 181 6.88 3.07 49.76
CA PRO A 181 7.13 3.35 51.17
C PRO A 181 8.61 3.55 51.51
N ALA A 182 8.90 4.49 52.43
CA ALA A 182 10.09 4.53 53.31
C ALA A 182 9.96 5.72 54.30
N PRO A 183 10.55 5.71 55.51
CA PRO A 183 11.07 4.56 56.27
C PRO A 183 10.57 4.50 57.74
N GLY A 184 10.81 3.35 58.40
CA GLY A 184 11.19 3.36 59.83
C GLY A 184 10.15 3.00 60.90
N SER A 185 9.97 1.70 61.16
CA SER A 185 10.03 1.15 62.53
C SER A 185 10.14 -0.39 62.50
N ALA A 186 10.78 -0.94 63.52
CA ALA A 186 10.94 -2.36 63.82
C ALA A 186 11.00 -2.50 65.36
N PRO A 187 11.08 -3.71 65.94
CA PRO A 187 10.26 -4.91 65.72
C PRO A 187 9.61 -5.39 67.05
N SER A 188 8.77 -6.43 67.03
CA SER A 188 8.47 -7.21 68.23
C SER A 188 8.21 -8.71 67.96
N GLU A 189 8.95 -9.54 68.67
CA GLU A 189 8.89 -11.01 68.84
C GLU A 189 8.23 -11.34 70.21
N PRO A 190 8.12 -12.61 70.69
CA PRO A 190 7.70 -13.87 70.03
C PRO A 190 6.82 -14.82 70.91
N ALA A 191 6.42 -15.97 70.35
CA ALA A 191 6.23 -17.29 71.03
C ALA A 191 5.02 -17.49 72.01
N PRO A 192 4.66 -18.73 72.45
CA PRO A 192 5.28 -20.05 72.19
C PRO A 192 4.35 -21.22 71.74
N GLU A 193 4.97 -22.33 71.31
CA GLU A 193 4.37 -23.69 71.20
C GLU A 193 4.32 -24.41 72.58
N PRO A 194 3.74 -25.63 72.68
CA PRO A 194 4.61 -26.83 72.57
C PRO A 194 3.98 -28.13 71.99
N GLU A 195 4.75 -28.82 71.12
CA GLU A 195 5.22 -30.24 71.18
C GLU A 195 4.23 -31.46 71.37
N PRO A 196 4.67 -32.73 71.15
CA PRO A 196 5.46 -33.27 70.03
C PRO A 196 5.07 -34.72 69.60
N SER A 197 5.74 -35.29 68.57
CA SER A 197 6.54 -36.51 68.79
C SER A 197 7.47 -36.95 67.62
N LYS A 198 8.69 -37.35 68.00
CA LYS A 198 9.62 -38.33 67.38
C LYS A 198 10.32 -38.05 66.02
N ARG A 199 11.57 -37.57 66.15
CA ARG A 199 12.76 -37.88 65.30
C ARG A 199 13.02 -39.42 65.25
N GLY A 200 13.80 -40.05 64.37
CA GLY A 200 14.69 -39.71 63.23
C GLY A 200 14.96 -41.03 62.45
N ARG A 201 16.00 -41.31 61.65
CA ARG A 201 17.26 -40.68 61.13
C ARG A 201 17.70 -41.56 59.90
N ASP A 202 18.76 -41.38 59.11
CA ASP A 202 19.92 -40.45 59.10
C ASP A 202 20.35 -40.09 57.65
N ARG A 203 21.38 -39.24 57.54
CA ARG A 203 21.86 -38.47 56.38
C ARG A 203 22.42 -39.22 55.15
N GLY A 204 22.19 -38.61 53.97
CA GLY A 204 23.05 -38.67 52.77
C GLY A 204 22.63 -37.56 51.78
N GLY A 205 23.49 -36.57 51.50
CA GLY A 205 23.06 -35.27 50.95
C GLY A 205 23.61 -34.84 49.58
N ARG A 206 23.00 -33.77 49.02
CA ARG A 206 23.30 -33.03 47.76
C ARG A 206 23.18 -33.88 46.47
N GLY A 207 22.26 -33.63 45.53
CA GLY A 207 21.49 -32.44 45.21
C GLY A 207 21.73 -32.03 43.74
N GLY A 208 20.67 -31.79 42.94
CA GLY A 208 20.85 -31.09 41.66
C GLY A 208 20.00 -31.48 40.44
N ARG A 209 18.65 -31.42 40.54
CA ARG A 209 17.72 -31.16 39.41
C ARG A 209 17.69 -32.15 38.21
N GLY A 210 17.00 -33.28 38.41
CA GLY A 210 15.89 -33.66 37.51
C GLY A 210 14.57 -33.01 38.00
N GLY A 211 13.42 -33.11 37.34
CA GLY A 211 13.09 -33.78 36.08
C GLY A 211 11.58 -33.69 35.76
N ARG A 212 11.16 -34.41 34.71
CA ARG A 212 9.80 -34.64 34.17
C ARG A 212 8.57 -34.39 35.09
N GLY A 213 7.63 -33.59 34.57
CA GLY A 213 6.23 -34.00 34.26
C GLY A 213 5.20 -34.21 35.38
N GLY A 214 3.95 -33.76 35.15
CA GLY A 214 2.79 -34.16 35.97
C GLY A 214 1.65 -33.14 36.01
N ARG A 215 0.45 -33.54 35.57
CA ARG A 215 -0.81 -32.76 35.55
C ARG A 215 -1.16 -32.08 36.89
N GLY A 216 -1.70 -30.87 36.84
CA GLY A 216 -2.30 -30.15 37.99
C GLY A 216 -3.47 -29.25 37.59
N GLY A 217 -4.50 -29.17 38.43
CA GLY A 217 -5.86 -28.72 38.09
C GLY A 217 -6.08 -27.23 37.76
N ARG A 218 -7.20 -26.96 37.06
CA ARG A 218 -7.76 -25.63 36.85
C ARG A 218 -8.18 -25.00 38.19
N GLY A 219 -7.55 -23.89 38.58
CA GLY A 219 -8.09 -23.00 39.60
C GLY A 219 -9.42 -22.39 39.15
N GLY A 220 -10.48 -22.60 39.94
CA GLY A 220 -11.79 -21.98 39.71
C GLY A 220 -11.88 -20.61 40.39
N ARG A 221 -12.52 -19.65 39.73
CA ARG A 221 -12.93 -18.37 40.35
C ARG A 221 -14.03 -18.68 41.39
N PRO A 222 -14.10 -17.96 42.54
CA PRO A 222 -15.20 -18.15 43.49
C PRO A 222 -16.55 -17.79 42.85
N PRO A 223 -17.66 -18.44 43.26
CA PRO A 223 -18.99 -18.00 42.84
C PRO A 223 -19.30 -16.60 43.41
N GLY A 224 -20.04 -15.79 42.65
CA GLY A 224 -20.59 -14.53 43.16
C GLY A 224 -21.64 -14.79 44.24
N ARG A 225 -21.80 -13.84 45.17
CA ARG A 225 -22.87 -13.87 46.17
C ARG A 225 -24.22 -13.58 45.50
N GLU A 226 -25.25 -14.34 45.82
CA GLU A 226 -26.60 -14.14 45.30
C GLU A 226 -27.33 -13.01 46.05
N ASP A 227 -28.16 -12.24 45.34
CA ASP A 227 -29.03 -11.20 45.90
C ASP A 227 -30.25 -11.88 46.55
N ASN A 228 -30.50 -11.58 47.82
CA ASN A 228 -31.52 -12.27 48.63
C ASN A 228 -32.83 -11.47 48.77
N ARG A 229 -32.96 -10.32 48.10
CA ARG A 229 -34.19 -9.52 48.15
C ARG A 229 -35.32 -10.25 47.41
N LYS A 230 -36.45 -10.48 48.09
CA LYS A 230 -37.67 -11.10 47.54
C LYS A 230 -38.92 -10.29 47.86
N VAL A 231 -39.81 -10.13 46.88
CA VAL A 231 -41.16 -9.58 47.04
C VAL A 231 -42.17 -10.73 47.01
N LEU A 232 -43.10 -10.76 47.95
CA LEU A 232 -44.09 -11.85 48.09
C LEU A 232 -45.48 -11.42 47.61
N SER A 233 -46.19 -12.34 46.95
CA SER A 233 -47.63 -12.22 46.69
C SER A 233 -48.45 -12.58 47.94
N ASN A 234 -49.72 -12.16 47.94
CA ASN A 234 -50.74 -12.77 48.78
C ASN A 234 -50.89 -14.27 48.45
N PRO A 235 -51.46 -15.11 49.35
CA PRO A 235 -51.71 -16.51 49.04
C PRO A 235 -52.70 -16.66 47.89
N ILE A 236 -52.34 -17.42 46.85
CA ILE A 236 -53.20 -17.68 45.70
C ILE A 236 -53.57 -19.17 45.69
N GLN A 237 -54.86 -19.47 45.83
CA GLN A 237 -55.38 -20.84 45.78
C GLN A 237 -55.36 -21.37 44.34
N SER A 238 -55.99 -20.65 43.40
CA SER A 238 -56.12 -21.07 42.00
C SER A 238 -54.77 -21.30 41.33
N LYS A 239 -54.63 -22.47 40.69
CA LYS A 239 -53.44 -22.83 39.91
C LYS A 239 -53.34 -22.00 38.63
N GLU A 240 -54.47 -21.62 38.05
CA GLU A 240 -54.54 -20.80 36.83
C GLU A 240 -54.05 -19.38 37.12
N THR A 241 -54.54 -18.75 38.19
CA THR A 241 -54.12 -17.40 38.62
C THR A 241 -52.64 -17.35 38.99
N ARG A 242 -52.11 -18.39 39.66
CA ARG A 242 -50.66 -18.52 39.91
C ARG A 242 -49.86 -18.61 38.61
N THR A 243 -50.32 -19.41 37.66
CA THR A 243 -49.68 -19.53 36.34
C THR A 243 -49.73 -18.21 35.58
N GLY A 244 -50.83 -17.47 35.67
CA GLY A 244 -50.98 -16.11 35.14
C GLY A 244 -49.95 -15.12 35.68
N LEU A 245 -49.72 -15.09 36.99
CA LEU A 245 -48.68 -14.24 37.60
C LEU A 245 -47.26 -14.61 37.13
N HIS A 246 -46.93 -15.91 37.04
CA HIS A 246 -45.63 -16.35 36.50
C HIS A 246 -45.43 -15.93 35.03
N VAL A 247 -46.48 -15.99 34.21
CA VAL A 247 -46.46 -15.52 32.81
C VAL A 247 -46.30 -14.01 32.76
N ALA A 248 -47.10 -13.24 33.50
CA ALA A 248 -47.04 -11.79 33.53
C ALA A 248 -45.66 -11.26 33.94
N ILE A 249 -45.02 -11.84 34.97
CA ILE A 249 -43.66 -11.46 35.38
C ILE A 249 -42.64 -11.78 34.28
N ARG A 250 -42.77 -12.93 33.60
CA ARG A 250 -41.87 -13.32 32.51
C ARG A 250 -42.02 -12.41 31.29
N GLU A 251 -43.24 -12.00 30.95
CA GLU A 251 -43.55 -11.07 29.87
C GLU A 251 -43.03 -9.66 30.17
N LEU A 252 -43.36 -9.09 31.34
CA LEU A 252 -43.00 -7.73 31.72
C LEU A 252 -41.51 -7.54 31.98
N PHE A 253 -40.83 -8.50 32.59
CA PHE A 253 -39.42 -8.34 33.00
C PHE A 253 -38.41 -9.08 32.14
N GLY A 254 -38.84 -9.80 31.10
CA GLY A 254 -37.96 -10.44 30.11
C GLY A 254 -36.96 -11.45 30.70
N GLY A 255 -37.25 -12.00 31.88
CA GLY A 255 -36.35 -12.90 32.61
C GLY A 255 -35.25 -12.22 33.44
N LYS A 256 -35.34 -10.90 33.69
CA LYS A 256 -34.51 -10.20 34.70
C LYS A 256 -34.90 -10.58 36.12
N LEU A 257 -36.21 -10.67 36.37
CA LEU A 257 -36.79 -11.17 37.61
C LEU A 257 -37.33 -12.59 37.39
N GLU A 258 -37.14 -13.44 38.38
CA GLU A 258 -37.65 -14.81 38.44
C GLU A 258 -38.75 -14.89 39.51
N SER A 259 -39.75 -15.74 39.28
CA SER A 259 -40.84 -15.98 40.21
C SER A 259 -40.96 -17.47 40.53
N GLU A 260 -41.03 -17.80 41.82
CA GLU A 260 -41.07 -19.16 42.36
C GLU A 260 -42.13 -19.27 43.47
N ALA A 261 -42.61 -20.48 43.78
CA ALA A 261 -43.46 -20.66 44.95
C ALA A 261 -42.59 -20.54 46.22
N ASP A 262 -43.04 -19.77 47.21
CA ASP A 262 -42.24 -19.55 48.42
C ASP A 262 -42.20 -20.79 49.30
N ALA A 263 -41.08 -21.51 49.27
CA ALA A 263 -40.86 -22.73 50.03
C ALA A 263 -40.40 -22.49 51.48
N SER A 264 -40.28 -21.24 51.93
CA SER A 264 -39.78 -20.93 53.30
C SER A 264 -40.78 -21.17 54.43
N HIS A 265 -42.00 -21.67 54.13
CA HIS A 265 -42.94 -22.20 55.10
C HIS A 265 -43.34 -23.63 54.73
N ALA A 266 -43.48 -24.50 55.74
CA ALA A 266 -43.99 -25.86 55.54
C ALA A 266 -45.40 -25.82 54.93
N ALA A 267 -45.73 -26.82 54.10
CA ALA A 267 -46.93 -26.83 53.26
C ALA A 267 -48.21 -26.45 54.05
N PRO A 268 -48.86 -25.32 53.74
CA PRO A 268 -50.07 -24.91 54.45
C PRO A 268 -51.25 -25.84 54.12
N ALA A 269 -52.26 -25.82 54.98
CA ALA A 269 -53.49 -26.58 54.79
C ALA A 269 -54.16 -26.23 53.43
N PRO A 270 -54.89 -27.16 52.79
CA PRO A 270 -55.39 -26.99 51.42
C PRO A 270 -56.28 -25.75 51.18
N GLU A 271 -56.80 -25.12 52.23
CA GLU A 271 -57.65 -23.93 52.16
C GLU A 271 -56.88 -22.59 52.18
N GLU A 272 -55.59 -22.54 52.54
CA GLU A 272 -54.87 -21.25 52.70
C GLU A 272 -54.11 -20.77 51.45
N GLY A 273 -53.97 -21.58 50.41
CA GLY A 273 -53.31 -21.18 49.15
C GLY A 273 -51.78 -21.04 49.22
N THR A 274 -51.13 -20.71 48.09
CA THR A 274 -49.66 -20.63 47.99
C THR A 274 -49.19 -19.22 47.61
N ARG A 275 -48.18 -18.69 48.32
CA ARG A 275 -47.52 -17.41 47.97
C ARG A 275 -46.45 -17.61 46.90
N ILE A 276 -46.29 -16.64 46.02
CA ILE A 276 -45.23 -16.56 45.01
C ILE A 276 -44.20 -15.52 45.45
N ALA A 277 -42.93 -15.90 45.46
CA ALA A 277 -41.78 -15.03 45.69
C ALA A 277 -41.20 -14.57 44.35
N ILE A 278 -40.85 -13.28 44.27
CA ILE A 278 -40.30 -12.61 43.09
C ILE A 278 -38.92 -12.06 43.47
N LYS A 279 -37.86 -12.44 42.75
CA LYS A 279 -36.45 -12.10 43.05
C LYS A 279 -35.64 -11.84 41.78
N TRP A 280 -34.44 -11.28 41.91
CA TRP A 280 -33.50 -11.17 40.78
C TRP A 280 -32.98 -12.56 40.33
N GLY A 281 -32.90 -12.78 39.01
CA GLY A 281 -32.46 -14.07 38.46
C GLY A 281 -30.96 -14.33 38.61
N SER A 282 -30.58 -15.44 39.24
CA SER A 282 -29.17 -15.82 39.46
C SER A 282 -28.55 -16.43 38.20
N LYS A 283 -27.56 -15.75 37.58
CA LYS A 283 -26.85 -16.26 36.38
C LYS A 283 -25.36 -15.88 36.35
N GLY A 284 -24.48 -16.87 36.50
CA GLY A 284 -23.03 -16.61 36.58
C GLY A 284 -22.04 -17.76 36.31
N GLY A 285 -22.44 -18.90 35.73
CA GLY A 285 -21.53 -19.77 34.98
C GLY A 285 -20.87 -20.99 35.66
N ARG A 286 -21.31 -22.19 35.25
CA ARG A 286 -20.41 -23.31 34.90
C ARG A 286 -21.13 -24.29 33.98
N GLY A 287 -20.54 -24.61 32.81
CA GLY A 287 -21.10 -25.58 31.88
C GLY A 287 -20.83 -27.03 32.31
N GLY A 288 -21.85 -27.89 32.23
CA GLY A 288 -21.76 -29.32 32.52
C GLY A 288 -22.61 -30.15 31.56
N ARG A 289 -21.97 -30.67 30.50
CA ARG A 289 -22.39 -31.75 29.58
C ARG A 289 -23.87 -32.21 29.64
N GLY A 290 -24.67 -31.79 28.64
CA GLY A 290 -25.93 -32.44 28.30
C GLY A 290 -26.75 -31.62 27.30
N GLY A 291 -27.05 -32.18 26.12
CA GLY A 291 -28.10 -31.71 25.20
C GLY A 291 -28.26 -30.20 24.98
N GLY A 292 -27.34 -29.57 24.24
CA GLY A 292 -27.38 -28.14 23.91
C GLY A 292 -28.49 -27.75 22.90
N GLY A 293 -29.75 -27.99 23.24
CA GLY A 293 -30.91 -27.43 22.55
C GLY A 293 -31.00 -25.92 22.83
N GLY A 294 -30.25 -25.13 22.07
CA GLY A 294 -30.20 -23.68 22.25
C GLY A 294 -31.59 -23.04 22.15
N GLY A 295 -31.93 -22.21 23.13
CA GLY A 295 -33.16 -21.43 23.13
C GLY A 295 -33.27 -20.63 21.84
N GLN A 296 -34.30 -20.91 21.05
CA GLN A 296 -34.55 -20.20 19.82
C GLN A 296 -34.96 -18.77 20.16
N THR A 297 -34.10 -17.80 19.82
CA THR A 297 -34.63 -16.56 19.26
C THR A 297 -35.58 -16.96 18.13
N PRO A 298 -36.79 -16.35 18.04
CA PRO A 298 -37.81 -16.81 17.11
C PRO A 298 -37.20 -16.89 15.71
N ARG A 299 -37.32 -18.07 15.08
CA ARG A 299 -36.81 -18.32 13.73
C ARG A 299 -37.56 -17.42 12.75
N GLY A 300 -37.08 -16.19 12.60
CA GLY A 300 -37.42 -15.36 11.44
C GLY A 300 -37.14 -16.17 10.18
N THR A 301 -38.03 -16.03 9.20
CA THR A 301 -38.13 -16.80 7.95
C THR A 301 -36.95 -16.62 6.99
N TYR A 302 -35.80 -16.20 7.51
CA TYR A 302 -34.58 -15.90 6.77
C TYR A 302 -33.95 -17.18 6.20
N PRO A 303 -33.63 -17.18 4.89
CA PRO A 303 -32.95 -18.29 4.22
C PRO A 303 -31.68 -18.80 4.94
N PRO A 304 -31.30 -20.09 4.77
CA PRO A 304 -30.24 -20.73 5.55
C PRO A 304 -28.80 -20.25 5.24
N TYR A 305 -28.59 -19.53 4.13
CA TYR A 305 -27.29 -18.98 3.75
C TYR A 305 -27.29 -17.46 3.80
N ILE A 306 -26.16 -16.89 4.21
CA ILE A 306 -25.80 -15.48 4.00
C ILE A 306 -24.77 -15.46 2.88
N HIS A 307 -25.04 -14.71 1.82
CA HIS A 307 -24.10 -14.42 0.76
C HIS A 307 -23.49 -13.03 1.00
N PHE A 308 -22.20 -12.86 0.74
CA PHE A 308 -21.51 -11.57 0.83
C PHE A 308 -20.42 -11.46 -0.24
N THR A 309 -20.12 -10.23 -0.66
CA THR A 309 -18.95 -9.94 -1.50
C THR A 309 -17.69 -9.96 -0.64
N LEU A 310 -16.64 -10.64 -1.08
CA LEU A 310 -15.30 -10.65 -0.49
C LEU A 310 -14.32 -10.01 -1.47
N GLN A 311 -13.70 -8.90 -1.07
CA GLN A 311 -12.48 -8.41 -1.72
C GLN A 311 -11.27 -8.90 -0.90
N LYS A 312 -10.31 -9.54 -1.57
CA LYS A 312 -9.01 -9.91 -0.98
C LYS A 312 -7.84 -9.30 -1.77
N THR A 313 -6.83 -8.84 -1.06
CA THR A 313 -5.67 -8.13 -1.62
C THR A 313 -4.38 -8.91 -1.36
N ASN A 314 -3.68 -9.29 -2.43
CA ASN A 314 -2.42 -10.05 -2.42
C ASN A 314 -2.46 -11.34 -1.56
N ARG A 315 -3.59 -12.04 -1.57
CA ARG A 315 -3.89 -13.14 -0.64
C ARG A 315 -4.57 -14.32 -1.33
N ASP A 316 -4.29 -15.52 -0.86
CA ASP A 316 -4.95 -16.74 -1.33
C ASP A 316 -6.40 -16.84 -0.81
N THR A 317 -7.29 -17.48 -1.58
CA THR A 317 -8.70 -17.64 -1.21
C THR A 317 -8.87 -18.46 0.06
N GLN A 318 -8.14 -19.56 0.26
CA GLN A 318 -8.29 -20.42 1.45
C GLN A 318 -7.73 -19.76 2.71
N ASP A 319 -6.63 -19.01 2.62
CA ASP A 319 -6.11 -18.21 3.74
C ASP A 319 -7.10 -17.07 4.12
N ALA A 320 -7.72 -16.42 3.14
CA ALA A 320 -8.79 -15.44 3.39
C ALA A 320 -10.01 -16.09 4.08
N LEU A 321 -10.49 -17.25 3.60
CA LEU A 321 -11.59 -17.98 4.24
C LEU A 321 -11.23 -18.49 5.64
N GLN A 322 -9.99 -18.94 5.87
CA GLN A 322 -9.53 -19.35 7.19
C GLN A 322 -9.42 -18.15 8.15
N HIS A 323 -9.07 -16.97 7.65
CA HIS A 323 -9.09 -15.73 8.41
C HIS A 323 -10.52 -15.32 8.80
N LEU A 324 -11.46 -15.37 7.85
CA LEU A 324 -12.88 -15.11 8.09
C LEU A 324 -13.48 -16.14 9.05
N SER A 325 -13.16 -17.43 8.92
CA SER A 325 -13.58 -18.50 9.85
C SER A 325 -13.17 -18.17 11.30
N ARG A 326 -11.95 -17.68 11.51
CA ARG A 326 -11.43 -17.24 12.82
C ARG A 326 -12.17 -16.01 13.36
N ILE A 327 -12.36 -14.97 12.55
CA ILE A 327 -13.06 -13.72 12.93
C ILE A 327 -14.55 -13.96 13.21
N LEU A 328 -15.24 -14.60 12.27
CA LEU A 328 -16.67 -14.85 12.34
C LEU A 328 -17.03 -15.95 13.34
N HIS A 329 -16.07 -16.70 13.87
CA HIS A 329 -16.28 -17.88 14.73
C HIS A 329 -17.21 -18.92 14.08
N VAL A 330 -16.87 -19.36 12.86
CA VAL A 330 -17.58 -20.40 12.08
C VAL A 330 -16.58 -21.46 11.61
N ASN A 331 -17.04 -22.67 11.31
CA ASN A 331 -16.13 -23.68 10.76
C ASN A 331 -15.80 -23.33 9.31
N LEU A 332 -14.62 -23.70 8.83
CA LEU A 332 -14.22 -23.47 7.43
C LEU A 332 -15.21 -24.15 6.45
N LYS A 333 -15.71 -25.34 6.78
CA LYS A 333 -16.74 -26.07 6.01
C LYS A 333 -18.11 -25.37 5.89
N ASP A 334 -18.37 -24.34 6.71
CA ASP A 334 -19.60 -23.56 6.64
C ASP A 334 -19.47 -22.39 5.64
N LEU A 335 -18.26 -22.12 5.13
CA LEU A 335 -17.95 -21.13 4.10
C LEU A 335 -17.67 -21.83 2.76
N ALA A 336 -18.37 -21.43 1.70
CA ALA A 336 -18.16 -21.94 0.35
C ALA A 336 -18.08 -20.81 -0.69
N VAL A 337 -17.26 -21.02 -1.72
CA VAL A 337 -16.97 -20.09 -2.81
C VAL A 337 -17.13 -20.80 -4.15
N ALA A 338 -17.50 -20.06 -5.18
CA ALA A 338 -17.66 -20.60 -6.52
C ALA A 338 -16.32 -21.00 -7.20
N GLY A 339 -15.19 -20.55 -6.64
CA GLY A 339 -13.85 -21.03 -6.97
C GLY A 339 -12.75 -20.21 -6.31
N THR A 340 -11.51 -20.63 -6.51
CA THR A 340 -10.31 -19.91 -6.03
C THR A 340 -9.91 -18.82 -7.02
N LYS A 341 -9.35 -17.72 -6.50
CA LYS A 341 -8.91 -16.55 -7.27
C LYS A 341 -7.44 -16.27 -6.96
N ASP A 342 -6.71 -15.79 -7.97
CA ASP A 342 -5.27 -15.48 -7.93
C ASP A 342 -4.78 -14.88 -6.59
N LYS A 343 -3.64 -15.36 -6.08
CA LYS A 343 -3.02 -14.79 -4.88
C LYS A 343 -2.47 -13.39 -5.16
N ARG A 344 -1.65 -13.23 -6.21
CA ARG A 344 -1.01 -11.96 -6.59
C ARG A 344 -1.96 -11.14 -7.46
N GLY A 345 -2.88 -10.44 -6.80
CA GLY A 345 -3.87 -9.54 -7.39
C GLY A 345 -4.77 -8.91 -6.32
N ILE A 346 -5.70 -8.06 -6.73
CA ILE A 346 -6.88 -7.70 -5.93
C ILE A 346 -8.06 -8.44 -6.54
N THR A 347 -8.75 -9.26 -5.76
CA THR A 347 -9.78 -10.17 -6.27
C THR A 347 -11.08 -10.03 -5.51
N VAL A 348 -12.16 -9.74 -6.22
CA VAL A 348 -13.53 -9.67 -5.71
C VAL A 348 -14.27 -10.95 -6.09
N GLN A 349 -14.86 -11.62 -5.11
CA GLN A 349 -15.55 -12.91 -5.28
C GLN A 349 -16.76 -13.03 -4.34
N ARG A 350 -17.75 -13.85 -4.71
CA ARG A 350 -18.89 -14.14 -3.83
C ARG A 350 -18.53 -15.26 -2.86
N VAL A 351 -18.94 -15.10 -1.60
CA VAL A 351 -18.82 -16.11 -0.55
C VAL A 351 -20.21 -16.41 -0.01
N SER A 352 -20.51 -17.68 0.18
CA SER A 352 -21.70 -18.15 0.89
C SER A 352 -21.31 -18.70 2.26
N LEU A 353 -22.07 -18.33 3.28
CA LEU A 353 -21.93 -18.80 4.65
C LEU A 353 -23.22 -19.49 5.08
N LYS A 354 -23.12 -20.74 5.53
CA LYS A 354 -24.20 -21.44 6.24
C LYS A 354 -24.41 -20.77 7.60
N ARG A 355 -25.45 -19.94 7.73
CA ARG A 355 -25.53 -18.92 8.80
C ARG A 355 -25.74 -19.49 10.20
N ASN A 356 -26.27 -20.71 10.30
CA ASN A 356 -26.73 -21.32 11.56
C ASN A 356 -27.67 -20.36 12.32
N SER A 357 -27.23 -19.77 13.43
CA SER A 357 -27.98 -18.78 14.23
C SER A 357 -27.66 -17.31 13.93
N LYS A 358 -26.64 -17.02 13.11
CA LYS A 358 -26.15 -15.65 12.90
C LYS A 358 -27.02 -14.87 11.91
N THR A 359 -27.12 -13.58 12.15
CA THR A 359 -27.79 -12.62 11.26
C THR A 359 -26.77 -11.91 10.36
N VAL A 360 -27.25 -11.30 9.29
CA VAL A 360 -26.47 -10.42 8.41
C VAL A 360 -25.78 -9.29 9.20
N GLU A 361 -26.43 -8.72 10.22
CA GLU A 361 -25.80 -7.71 11.08
C GLU A 361 -24.63 -8.27 11.90
N ASP A 362 -24.74 -9.49 12.42
CA ASP A 362 -23.68 -10.10 13.25
C ASP A 362 -22.43 -10.36 12.40
N ILE A 363 -22.61 -10.82 11.16
CA ILE A 363 -21.51 -11.04 10.22
C ILE A 363 -20.83 -9.72 9.86
N TRP A 364 -21.60 -8.66 9.56
CA TRP A 364 -21.05 -7.33 9.30
C TRP A 364 -20.27 -6.77 10.50
N LYS A 365 -20.85 -6.84 11.71
CA LYS A 365 -20.21 -6.38 12.96
C LYS A 365 -18.91 -7.13 13.24
N LEU A 366 -18.90 -8.45 13.09
CA LEU A 366 -17.71 -9.27 13.38
C LEU A 366 -16.59 -9.04 12.36
N ALA A 367 -16.91 -8.92 11.07
CA ALA A 367 -15.90 -8.79 10.02
C ALA A 367 -15.32 -7.37 9.88
N ASN A 368 -16.12 -6.32 10.13
CA ASN A 368 -15.71 -4.92 9.91
C ASN A 368 -15.35 -4.15 11.21
N ALA A 369 -15.32 -4.82 12.36
CA ALA A 369 -14.84 -4.23 13.63
C ALA A 369 -13.35 -4.53 13.85
N GLN A 370 -12.57 -3.51 14.24
CA GLN A 370 -11.16 -3.68 14.59
C GLN A 370 -10.98 -4.50 15.88
N VAL A 371 -10.13 -5.51 15.82
CA VAL A 371 -9.72 -6.32 16.98
C VAL A 371 -8.82 -5.46 17.89
N GLY A 372 -9.36 -4.93 18.99
CA GLY A 372 -8.53 -4.40 20.08
C GLY A 372 -9.09 -3.27 20.95
N ARG A 373 -10.15 -2.55 20.53
CA ARG A 373 -10.78 -1.50 21.35
C ARG A 373 -12.30 -1.50 21.23
N GLN A 374 -12.98 -1.35 22.37
CA GLN A 374 -14.41 -1.04 22.42
C GLN A 374 -14.63 0.38 21.89
N SER A 375 -14.91 0.52 20.59
CA SER A 375 -15.41 1.76 20.00
C SER A 375 -16.52 1.43 19.01
N HIS A 376 -17.77 1.58 19.43
CA HIS A 376 -18.96 1.38 18.60
C HIS A 376 -19.27 2.63 17.75
N ASN A 377 -18.27 3.12 17.00
CA ASN A 377 -18.43 4.23 16.07
C ASN A 377 -18.18 3.76 14.64
N ASN A 378 -18.97 4.25 13.67
CA ASN A 378 -18.87 3.94 12.23
C ASN A 378 -17.51 4.30 11.58
N SER A 379 -16.57 4.88 12.33
CA SER A 379 -15.27 5.33 11.84
C SER A 379 -14.31 4.22 11.39
N THR A 380 -14.55 2.95 11.73
CA THR A 380 -13.69 1.83 11.27
C THR A 380 -13.90 1.45 9.81
N VAL A 381 -15.01 1.88 9.19
CA VAL A 381 -15.27 1.63 7.77
C VAL A 381 -14.33 2.47 6.88
N ASN A 382 -13.85 3.62 7.37
CA ASN A 382 -13.02 4.59 6.65
C ASN A 382 -11.51 4.24 6.57
N GLN A 383 -11.13 3.00 6.87
CA GLN A 383 -9.75 2.50 6.76
C GLN A 383 -9.76 1.17 6.01
N ARG A 384 -8.71 0.85 5.23
CA ARG A 384 -8.58 -0.44 4.50
C ARG A 384 -8.75 -1.66 5.43
N GLY A 385 -9.33 -2.73 4.90
CA GLY A 385 -9.71 -3.94 5.65
C GLY A 385 -8.52 -4.67 6.28
N ASP A 386 -8.73 -5.24 7.47
CA ASP A 386 -7.65 -5.90 8.23
C ASP A 386 -7.03 -7.04 7.41
N ARG A 387 -5.68 -7.08 7.41
CA ARG A 387 -4.86 -8.04 6.66
C ARG A 387 -5.28 -8.24 5.19
N GLY A 388 -5.77 -7.19 4.53
CA GLY A 388 -6.14 -7.20 3.12
C GLY A 388 -7.40 -8.02 2.81
N VAL A 389 -8.34 -8.11 3.75
CA VAL A 389 -9.65 -8.77 3.60
C VAL A 389 -10.77 -7.79 3.93
N ARG A 390 -11.73 -7.62 2.99
CA ARG A 390 -12.93 -6.80 3.17
C ARG A 390 -14.18 -7.59 2.78
N ILE A 391 -15.27 -7.42 3.52
CA ILE A 391 -16.59 -7.93 3.11
C ILE A 391 -17.64 -6.81 3.00
N GLY A 392 -18.59 -7.01 2.10
CA GLY A 392 -19.74 -6.13 1.87
C GLY A 392 -20.92 -6.84 1.21
N ASP A 393 -21.94 -6.08 0.82
CA ASP A 393 -23.14 -6.56 0.10
C ASP A 393 -23.81 -7.82 0.70
N LEU A 394 -23.99 -7.84 2.02
CA LEU A 394 -24.52 -9.01 2.74
C LEU A 394 -26.03 -9.22 2.48
N LYS A 395 -26.42 -10.38 1.94
CA LYS A 395 -27.81 -10.73 1.61
C LYS A 395 -28.14 -12.17 2.04
N TYR A 396 -29.38 -12.45 2.43
CA TYR A 396 -29.84 -13.83 2.67
C TYR A 396 -30.17 -14.54 1.34
N ARG A 397 -29.78 -15.82 1.18
CA ARG A 397 -30.08 -16.65 0.00
C ARG A 397 -30.47 -18.08 0.38
N LYS A 398 -31.29 -18.72 -0.48
CA LYS A 398 -31.85 -20.06 -0.25
C LYS A 398 -30.86 -21.21 -0.52
N ALA A 399 -29.85 -20.99 -1.37
CA ALA A 399 -28.80 -21.94 -1.73
C ALA A 399 -27.40 -21.43 -1.35
N GLY A 400 -26.42 -22.33 -1.29
CA GLY A 400 -24.99 -22.00 -1.18
C GLY A 400 -24.34 -21.76 -2.54
N LEU A 401 -23.01 -21.59 -2.55
CA LEU A 401 -22.19 -21.64 -3.76
C LEU A 401 -21.44 -22.99 -3.81
N GLU A 402 -21.25 -23.50 -5.03
CA GLU A 402 -20.52 -24.74 -5.34
C GLU A 402 -19.40 -24.41 -6.34
N LEU A 403 -18.34 -25.23 -6.40
CA LEU A 403 -17.21 -25.00 -7.31
C LEU A 403 -17.68 -25.05 -8.78
N GLY A 404 -17.28 -24.06 -9.58
CA GLY A 404 -17.57 -23.98 -11.02
C GLY A 404 -18.49 -22.82 -11.44
N MET A 405 -19.07 -22.07 -10.51
CA MET A 405 -20.07 -21.02 -10.79
C MET A 405 -19.44 -19.63 -11.08
N LEU A 406 -18.54 -19.50 -12.08
CA LEU A 406 -17.69 -18.30 -12.30
C LEU A 406 -17.46 -17.93 -13.77
N LYS A 407 -17.29 -16.64 -14.11
CA LYS A 407 -16.58 -16.18 -15.35
C LYS A 407 -15.43 -15.17 -14.99
N GLY A 408 -14.41 -15.00 -15.85
CA GLY A 408 -12.98 -14.66 -15.54
C GLY A 408 -12.45 -13.19 -15.67
N ASN A 409 -11.12 -12.99 -15.86
CA ASN A 409 -10.35 -11.77 -15.47
C ASN A 409 -9.20 -11.26 -16.42
N SER A 410 -8.50 -10.15 -16.08
CA SER A 410 -7.81 -9.22 -17.03
C SER A 410 -6.46 -8.53 -16.62
N SER A 411 -5.68 -8.00 -17.62
CA SER A 411 -4.71 -6.83 -17.64
C SER A 411 -3.18 -7.04 -17.95
N VAL A 412 -2.59 -6.25 -18.90
CA VAL A 412 -1.12 -6.13 -19.31
C VAL A 412 -0.78 -4.80 -20.03
N GLN A 413 0.51 -4.38 -20.00
CA GLN A 413 1.17 -3.17 -20.54
C GLN A 413 1.95 -3.33 -21.89
N VAL A 414 2.03 -2.27 -22.75
CA VAL A 414 2.58 -2.32 -24.14
C VAL A 414 3.17 -0.98 -24.69
N ASP A 415 4.20 -1.06 -25.55
CA ASP A 415 5.00 0.08 -26.10
C ASP A 415 4.67 0.63 -27.51
N SER A 416 3.84 0.00 -28.38
CA SER A 416 3.53 0.55 -29.72
C SER A 416 2.06 0.43 -30.12
N MET A 417 1.42 1.54 -30.48
CA MET A 417 -0.04 1.64 -30.63
C MET A 417 -0.59 0.83 -31.81
N GLU A 418 0.03 0.90 -32.98
CA GLU A 418 -0.50 0.24 -34.19
C GLU A 418 -0.36 -1.29 -34.15
N THR A 419 0.77 -1.79 -33.63
CA THR A 419 0.97 -3.23 -33.40
C THR A 419 0.02 -3.75 -32.31
N LEU A 420 -0.22 -2.93 -31.28
CA LEU A 420 -1.12 -3.25 -30.19
C LEU A 420 -2.56 -3.41 -30.65
N ASP A 421 -3.09 -2.44 -31.38
CA ASP A 421 -4.48 -2.51 -31.86
C ASP A 421 -4.68 -3.74 -32.75
N LYS A 422 -3.71 -4.08 -33.62
CA LYS A 422 -3.72 -5.32 -34.41
C LYS A 422 -3.69 -6.59 -33.54
N ALA A 423 -2.87 -6.63 -32.48
CA ALA A 423 -2.83 -7.76 -31.54
C ALA A 423 -4.17 -7.94 -30.79
N LEU A 424 -4.79 -6.82 -30.39
CA LEU A 424 -6.05 -6.81 -29.67
C LEU A 424 -7.26 -7.10 -30.58
N GLU A 425 -7.23 -6.71 -31.84
CA GLU A 425 -8.22 -7.11 -32.85
C GLU A 425 -8.14 -8.62 -33.15
N VAL A 426 -6.93 -9.20 -33.22
CA VAL A 426 -6.79 -10.65 -33.44
C VAL A 426 -7.37 -11.45 -32.28
N ILE A 427 -7.06 -11.12 -31.02
CA ILE A 427 -7.66 -11.83 -29.88
C ILE A 427 -9.17 -11.56 -29.75
N LYS A 428 -9.67 -10.40 -30.20
CA LYS A 428 -11.12 -10.10 -30.26
C LYS A 428 -11.87 -10.98 -31.26
N ASN A 429 -11.27 -11.23 -32.43
CA ASN A 429 -11.94 -11.85 -33.58
C ASN A 429 -11.62 -13.35 -33.74
N LYS A 430 -10.40 -13.77 -33.39
CA LYS A 430 -9.92 -15.16 -33.50
C LYS A 430 -9.69 -15.84 -32.13
N GLY A 431 -9.81 -15.11 -31.02
CA GLY A 431 -9.62 -15.66 -29.67
C GLY A 431 -8.15 -15.93 -29.32
N PHE A 432 -7.92 -16.87 -28.39
CA PHE A 432 -6.59 -17.37 -28.01
C PHE A 432 -6.63 -18.88 -27.71
N ILE A 433 -5.47 -19.55 -27.77
CA ILE A 433 -5.38 -20.99 -27.48
C ILE A 433 -5.56 -21.23 -25.98
N ASN A 434 -6.47 -22.13 -25.62
CA ASN A 434 -6.97 -22.32 -24.25
C ASN A 434 -6.05 -23.19 -23.37
N TYR A 435 -4.74 -22.98 -23.46
CA TYR A 435 -3.71 -23.71 -22.72
C TYR A 435 -3.91 -23.67 -21.19
N TYR A 436 -3.47 -24.74 -20.53
CA TYR A 436 -3.16 -24.68 -19.10
C TYR A 436 -1.88 -23.88 -18.90
N GLY A 437 -1.96 -22.71 -18.28
CA GLY A 437 -0.80 -21.84 -18.06
C GLY A 437 0.20 -22.37 -17.02
N MET A 438 1.39 -21.77 -16.94
CA MET A 438 2.48 -22.16 -16.03
C MET A 438 2.07 -22.34 -14.56
N GLN A 439 1.02 -21.67 -14.10
CA GLN A 439 0.48 -21.82 -12.74
C GLN A 439 -0.04 -23.24 -12.45
N ARG A 440 -0.47 -23.99 -13.48
CA ARG A 440 -0.92 -25.39 -13.36
C ARG A 440 0.23 -26.37 -13.10
N PHE A 441 1.43 -26.03 -13.58
CA PHE A 441 2.62 -26.86 -13.45
C PHE A 441 3.51 -26.46 -12.26
N GLY A 442 3.17 -25.36 -11.57
CA GLY A 442 3.90 -24.83 -10.43
C GLY A 442 5.01 -23.87 -10.84
N THR A 443 5.44 -23.02 -9.90
CA THR A 443 6.47 -21.99 -10.11
C THR A 443 7.82 -22.34 -9.46
N ALA A 444 8.05 -23.61 -9.13
CA ALA A 444 9.25 -24.11 -8.47
C ALA A 444 10.14 -24.91 -9.43
N SER A 445 11.37 -25.21 -9.04
CA SER A 445 12.30 -26.10 -9.77
C SER A 445 11.87 -27.58 -9.85
N VAL A 446 10.62 -27.89 -9.50
CA VAL A 446 10.04 -29.23 -9.58
C VAL A 446 8.68 -29.12 -10.29
N PRO A 447 8.53 -29.68 -11.51
CA PRO A 447 7.26 -29.64 -12.21
C PRO A 447 6.20 -30.51 -11.52
N THR A 448 5.02 -29.92 -11.31
CA THR A 448 3.86 -30.56 -10.67
C THR A 448 3.38 -31.78 -11.47
N HIS A 449 3.55 -31.76 -12.80
CA HIS A 449 3.19 -32.87 -13.69
C HIS A 449 4.12 -34.09 -13.53
N THR A 450 5.41 -33.92 -13.20
CA THR A 450 6.32 -35.04 -12.91
C THR A 450 5.89 -35.80 -11.65
N ILE A 451 5.45 -35.09 -10.61
CA ILE A 451 4.88 -35.70 -9.40
C ILE A 451 3.60 -36.46 -9.77
N GLY A 452 2.76 -35.91 -10.65
CA GLY A 452 1.57 -36.56 -11.20
C GLY A 452 1.88 -37.88 -11.91
N LEU A 453 2.90 -37.88 -12.77
CA LEU A 453 3.34 -39.09 -13.47
C LEU A 453 3.85 -40.16 -12.49
N ALA A 454 4.68 -39.78 -11.51
CA ALA A 454 5.14 -40.71 -10.48
C ALA A 454 3.98 -41.35 -9.69
N LEU A 455 2.93 -40.59 -9.37
CA LEU A 455 1.72 -41.11 -8.74
C LEU A 455 0.94 -42.08 -9.66
N LEU A 456 0.78 -41.75 -10.96
CA LEU A 456 0.12 -42.62 -11.95
C LEU A 456 0.85 -43.94 -12.16
N LYS A 457 2.20 -43.91 -12.18
CA LYS A 457 3.05 -45.10 -12.28
C LYS A 457 3.17 -45.89 -10.97
N SER A 458 2.56 -45.43 -9.87
CA SER A 458 2.72 -46.00 -8.52
C SER A 458 4.16 -45.96 -7.98
N GLU A 459 4.98 -45.01 -8.45
CA GLU A 459 6.36 -44.75 -8.01
C GLU A 459 6.35 -43.92 -6.70
N TRP A 460 5.76 -44.46 -5.62
CA TRP A 460 5.45 -43.71 -4.39
C TRP A 460 6.66 -43.03 -3.75
N GLN A 461 7.80 -43.73 -3.68
CA GLN A 461 9.05 -43.23 -3.12
C GLN A 461 9.57 -42.04 -3.94
N LYS A 462 9.49 -42.13 -5.27
CA LYS A 462 9.84 -41.03 -6.18
C LYS A 462 8.91 -39.84 -5.98
N ALA A 463 7.60 -40.04 -5.92
CA ALA A 463 6.64 -38.97 -5.64
C ALA A 463 6.92 -38.25 -4.30
N VAL A 464 7.25 -38.99 -3.23
CA VAL A 464 7.69 -38.41 -1.95
C VAL A 464 8.99 -37.61 -2.11
N SER A 465 10.00 -38.17 -2.79
CA SER A 465 11.29 -37.49 -3.01
C SER A 465 11.10 -36.17 -3.78
N LEU A 466 10.29 -36.16 -4.83
CA LEU A 466 10.00 -34.97 -5.64
C LEU A 466 9.25 -33.88 -4.84
N ILE A 467 8.44 -34.26 -3.86
CA ILE A 467 7.76 -33.32 -2.95
C ILE A 467 8.76 -32.76 -1.91
N LEU A 468 9.65 -33.58 -1.37
CA LEU A 468 10.58 -33.18 -0.29
C LEU A 468 11.90 -32.54 -0.76
N GLN A 469 12.33 -32.77 -2.00
CA GLN A 469 13.61 -32.27 -2.52
C GLN A 469 13.79 -30.75 -2.42
N LYS A 470 15.05 -30.31 -2.41
CA LYS A 470 15.43 -28.90 -2.30
C LYS A 470 14.93 -28.09 -3.52
N ARG A 471 14.39 -26.90 -3.25
CA ARG A 471 13.88 -25.97 -4.28
C ARG A 471 14.52 -24.61 -4.07
N HIS A 472 15.28 -24.15 -5.05
CA HIS A 472 15.89 -22.82 -5.02
C HIS A 472 14.81 -21.74 -5.12
N GLY A 473 14.98 -20.64 -4.38
CA GLY A 473 14.03 -19.53 -4.39
C GLY A 473 12.78 -19.73 -3.52
N GLU A 474 12.67 -20.83 -2.76
CA GLU A 474 11.70 -20.90 -1.66
C GLU A 474 12.08 -19.96 -0.50
N HIS A 475 11.14 -19.71 0.42
CA HIS A 475 11.40 -18.82 1.55
C HIS A 475 12.42 -19.48 2.52
N PRO A 476 13.36 -18.73 3.14
CA PRO A 476 14.48 -19.31 3.90
C PRO A 476 14.12 -20.26 5.05
N ASP A 477 12.93 -20.14 5.64
CA ASP A 477 12.43 -21.08 6.66
C ASP A 477 12.09 -22.47 6.08
N VAL A 478 11.61 -22.54 4.83
CA VAL A 478 11.36 -23.80 4.11
C VAL A 478 12.68 -24.41 3.64
N GLU A 479 13.61 -23.59 3.14
CA GLU A 479 14.93 -24.08 2.72
C GLU A 479 15.70 -24.69 3.90
N ALA A 480 15.74 -24.01 5.05
CA ALA A 480 16.34 -24.55 6.27
C ALA A 480 15.64 -25.82 6.79
N ALA A 481 14.31 -25.93 6.63
CA ALA A 481 13.57 -27.14 6.99
C ALA A 481 13.85 -28.31 6.04
N ARG A 482 14.06 -28.05 4.74
CA ARG A 482 14.49 -29.07 3.77
C ARG A 482 15.93 -29.50 3.98
N ASP A 483 16.84 -28.57 4.27
CA ASP A 483 18.24 -28.89 4.57
C ASP A 483 18.35 -29.72 5.87
N ALA A 484 17.52 -29.44 6.89
CA ALA A 484 17.44 -30.29 8.08
C ALA A 484 17.02 -31.74 7.76
N TRP A 485 16.18 -31.96 6.75
CA TRP A 485 15.78 -33.30 6.30
C TRP A 485 16.81 -33.97 5.37
N LEU A 486 17.31 -33.23 4.38
CA LEU A 486 18.15 -33.76 3.29
C LEU A 486 19.64 -33.82 3.64
N VAL A 487 20.12 -32.90 4.50
CA VAL A 487 21.55 -32.76 4.85
C VAL A 487 21.80 -33.20 6.29
N ASP A 488 21.06 -32.65 7.26
CA ASP A 488 21.25 -33.01 8.67
C ASP A 488 20.61 -34.37 9.04
N HIS A 489 19.71 -34.88 8.18
CA HIS A 489 18.88 -36.07 8.42
C HIS A 489 18.08 -36.05 9.74
N ASP A 490 17.73 -34.85 10.22
CA ASP A 490 17.01 -34.60 11.46
C ASP A 490 15.53 -34.29 11.18
N LEU A 491 14.69 -35.33 11.32
CA LEU A 491 13.25 -35.27 11.10
C LEU A 491 12.53 -34.35 12.09
N ASP A 492 12.95 -34.31 13.36
CA ASP A 492 12.28 -33.51 14.39
C ASP A 492 12.57 -32.02 14.17
N LYS A 493 13.84 -31.68 13.89
CA LYS A 493 14.26 -30.32 13.49
C LYS A 493 13.61 -29.88 12.18
N ALA A 494 13.57 -30.75 11.17
CA ALA A 494 12.86 -30.47 9.92
C ALA A 494 11.39 -30.15 10.17
N LEU A 495 10.70 -30.91 11.02
CA LEU A 495 9.28 -30.69 11.33
C LEU A 495 9.01 -29.47 12.23
N GLU A 496 9.96 -29.09 13.09
CA GLU A 496 9.90 -27.86 13.88
C GLU A 496 10.05 -26.62 12.98
N LEU A 497 11.01 -26.65 12.05
CA LEU A 497 11.25 -25.57 11.08
C LEU A 497 10.15 -25.49 10.00
N MET A 498 9.58 -26.63 9.58
CA MET A 498 8.64 -26.72 8.45
C MET A 498 7.35 -25.90 8.70
N PRO A 499 7.13 -24.78 7.99
CA PRO A 499 6.02 -23.88 8.27
C PRO A 499 4.65 -24.52 8.00
N ARG A 500 3.65 -24.22 8.85
CA ARG A 500 2.27 -24.76 8.71
C ARG A 500 1.55 -24.44 7.39
N ARG A 501 2.08 -23.52 6.58
CA ARG A 501 1.57 -23.17 5.24
C ARG A 501 2.04 -24.15 4.15
N VAL A 502 3.05 -24.97 4.43
CA VAL A 502 3.64 -25.95 3.51
C VAL A 502 3.04 -27.32 3.81
N VAL A 503 1.83 -27.55 3.31
CA VAL A 503 0.95 -28.64 3.79
C VAL A 503 1.43 -30.02 3.36
N ALA A 504 1.79 -30.23 2.09
CA ALA A 504 2.13 -31.56 1.57
C ALA A 504 3.40 -32.13 2.23
N GLU A 505 4.47 -31.35 2.24
CA GLU A 505 5.74 -31.69 2.87
C GLU A 505 5.57 -31.97 4.37
N ARG A 506 4.82 -31.10 5.08
CA ARG A 506 4.56 -31.28 6.50
C ARG A 506 3.73 -32.54 6.79
N CYS A 507 2.70 -32.85 5.99
CA CYS A 507 1.91 -34.08 6.11
C CYS A 507 2.78 -35.35 5.99
N ILE A 508 3.76 -35.34 5.07
CA ILE A 508 4.72 -36.44 4.91
C ILE A 508 5.63 -36.54 6.14
N LEU A 509 6.26 -35.44 6.58
CA LEU A 509 7.14 -35.43 7.75
C LEU A 509 6.41 -35.85 9.05
N GLU A 510 5.18 -35.39 9.27
CA GLU A 510 4.34 -35.82 10.40
C GLU A 510 3.96 -37.31 10.31
N SER A 511 3.86 -37.88 9.10
CA SER A 511 3.67 -39.32 8.91
C SER A 511 4.93 -40.11 9.26
N PHE A 512 6.10 -39.68 8.79
CA PHE A 512 7.38 -40.31 9.14
C PHE A 512 7.68 -40.18 10.65
N GLN A 513 7.31 -39.08 11.30
CA GLN A 513 7.48 -38.94 12.76
C GLN A 513 6.63 -39.96 13.52
N LYS A 514 5.37 -40.19 13.10
CA LYS A 514 4.51 -41.26 13.66
C LYS A 514 5.08 -42.66 13.39
N GLN A 515 5.78 -42.84 12.28
CA GLN A 515 6.51 -44.06 11.91
C GLN A 515 7.92 -44.14 12.53
N LYS A 516 8.27 -43.24 13.47
CA LYS A 516 9.57 -43.19 14.16
C LYS A 516 10.78 -43.09 13.20
N GLY A 517 10.62 -42.38 12.09
CA GLY A 517 11.64 -42.20 11.07
C GLY A 517 11.69 -43.28 9.98
N GLU A 518 10.84 -44.33 10.04
CA GLU A 518 10.78 -45.32 8.97
C GLU A 518 10.08 -44.74 7.73
N THR A 519 10.76 -44.76 6.58
CA THR A 519 10.30 -44.15 5.32
C THR A 519 9.67 -45.14 4.33
N ARG A 520 9.65 -46.44 4.68
CA ARG A 520 9.20 -47.52 3.79
C ARG A 520 7.74 -47.35 3.32
N ASN A 521 6.85 -46.86 4.18
CA ASN A 521 5.44 -46.66 3.85
C ASN A 521 5.20 -45.30 3.17
N ALA A 522 5.85 -45.08 2.02
CA ALA A 522 5.70 -43.87 1.22
C ALA A 522 4.24 -43.64 0.76
N MET A 523 3.52 -44.70 0.40
CA MET A 523 2.09 -44.61 0.04
C MET A 523 1.26 -44.10 1.22
N GLY A 524 1.43 -44.67 2.43
CA GLY A 524 0.74 -44.19 3.63
C GLY A 524 1.11 -42.75 4.01
N ALA A 525 2.35 -42.33 3.76
CA ALA A 525 2.77 -40.94 3.95
C ALA A 525 2.15 -39.97 2.94
N LEU A 526 2.04 -40.36 1.66
CA LEU A 526 1.30 -39.58 0.66
C LEU A 526 -0.19 -39.49 1.03
N SER A 527 -0.81 -40.57 1.49
CA SER A 527 -2.23 -40.62 1.85
C SER A 527 -2.63 -39.70 3.02
N THR A 528 -1.69 -39.16 3.80
CA THR A 528 -1.99 -38.11 4.81
C THR A 528 -2.21 -36.72 4.18
N ILE A 529 -1.80 -36.51 2.92
CA ILE A 529 -2.02 -35.27 2.18
C ILE A 529 -3.50 -35.18 1.76
N PRO A 530 -4.18 -34.03 1.95
CA PRO A 530 -5.57 -33.84 1.52
C PRO A 530 -5.82 -34.24 0.06
N ARG A 531 -6.88 -35.02 -0.21
CA ARG A 531 -7.20 -35.61 -1.53
C ARG A 531 -7.09 -34.59 -2.68
N ASN A 532 -7.68 -33.40 -2.53
CA ASN A 532 -7.71 -32.39 -3.59
C ASN A 532 -6.31 -31.88 -3.96
N LEU A 533 -5.38 -31.81 -2.99
CA LEU A 533 -3.99 -31.43 -3.24
C LEU A 533 -3.20 -32.58 -3.92
N ARG A 534 -3.58 -33.84 -3.67
CA ARG A 534 -2.99 -34.99 -4.37
C ARG A 534 -3.47 -35.10 -5.82
N LEU A 535 -4.77 -34.93 -6.05
CA LEU A 535 -5.38 -34.93 -7.38
C LEU A 535 -4.81 -33.83 -8.27
N MET A 536 -4.46 -32.67 -7.71
CA MET A 536 -3.80 -31.57 -8.43
C MET A 536 -2.54 -32.02 -9.20
N TYR A 537 -1.71 -32.90 -8.62
CA TYR A 537 -0.54 -33.43 -9.31
C TYR A 537 -0.92 -34.26 -10.55
N VAL A 538 -1.90 -35.15 -10.39
CA VAL A 538 -2.36 -36.03 -11.48
C VAL A 538 -3.04 -35.24 -12.59
N HIS A 539 -3.88 -34.26 -12.24
CA HIS A 539 -4.48 -33.34 -13.21
C HIS A 539 -3.46 -32.46 -13.92
N ALA A 540 -2.34 -32.09 -13.28
CA ALA A 540 -1.24 -31.39 -13.95
C ALA A 540 -0.59 -32.26 -15.03
N TYR A 541 -0.49 -33.58 -14.83
CA TYR A 541 -0.02 -34.49 -15.89
C TYR A 541 -1.00 -34.59 -17.08
N GLN A 542 -2.31 -34.71 -16.83
CA GLN A 542 -3.30 -34.63 -17.92
C GLN A 542 -3.20 -33.30 -18.68
N SER A 543 -3.01 -32.20 -17.96
CA SER A 543 -2.88 -30.84 -18.51
C SER A 543 -1.64 -30.70 -19.41
N TYR A 544 -0.54 -31.39 -19.07
CA TYR A 544 0.70 -31.42 -19.84
C TYR A 544 0.51 -32.12 -21.19
N VAL A 545 -0.06 -33.34 -21.20
CA VAL A 545 -0.36 -34.08 -22.44
C VAL A 545 -1.34 -33.29 -23.31
N TRP A 546 -2.38 -32.68 -22.70
CA TRP A 546 -3.34 -31.85 -23.43
C TRP A 546 -2.69 -30.64 -24.12
N ASN A 547 -1.85 -29.88 -23.41
CA ASN A 547 -1.12 -28.75 -24.01
C ASN A 547 -0.27 -29.20 -25.21
N ALA A 548 0.47 -30.31 -25.07
CA ALA A 548 1.32 -30.84 -26.13
C ALA A 548 0.53 -31.22 -27.39
N ILE A 549 -0.59 -31.94 -27.24
CA ILE A 549 -1.42 -32.34 -28.39
C ILE A 549 -2.17 -31.13 -29.00
N VAL A 550 -2.60 -30.15 -28.20
CA VAL A 550 -3.22 -28.92 -28.75
C VAL A 550 -2.22 -28.10 -29.55
N SER A 551 -0.98 -27.94 -29.06
CA SER A 551 0.11 -27.34 -29.87
C SER A 551 0.27 -28.06 -31.21
N GLU A 552 0.28 -29.40 -31.19
CA GLU A 552 0.41 -30.19 -32.42
C GLU A 552 -0.80 -30.07 -33.36
N ARG A 553 -2.04 -30.04 -32.84
CA ARG A 553 -3.27 -29.81 -33.62
C ARG A 553 -3.24 -28.46 -34.33
N ILE A 554 -2.75 -27.42 -33.66
CA ILE A 554 -2.65 -26.08 -34.25
C ILE A 554 -1.50 -26.02 -35.27
N ARG A 555 -0.34 -26.58 -34.95
CA ARG A 555 0.83 -26.62 -35.85
C ARG A 555 0.58 -27.34 -37.17
N THR A 556 -0.06 -28.51 -37.11
CA THR A 556 -0.19 -29.41 -38.26
C THR A 556 -1.42 -29.10 -39.13
N TYR A 557 -2.48 -28.52 -38.55
CA TYR A 557 -3.76 -28.31 -39.25
C TYR A 557 -4.33 -26.88 -39.16
N GLY A 558 -3.68 -25.98 -38.41
CA GLY A 558 -4.09 -24.58 -38.27
C GLY A 558 -5.24 -24.34 -37.29
N ALA A 559 -5.50 -23.06 -37.01
CA ALA A 559 -6.48 -22.58 -36.03
C ALA A 559 -7.76 -21.97 -36.64
N GLU A 560 -8.03 -22.19 -37.94
CA GLU A 560 -9.08 -21.43 -38.65
C GLU A 560 -10.39 -22.22 -38.86
N ARG A 561 -10.33 -23.55 -38.94
CA ARG A 561 -11.50 -24.41 -39.17
C ARG A 561 -11.35 -25.79 -38.51
N PRO A 562 -12.45 -26.46 -38.14
CA PRO A 562 -12.41 -27.87 -37.74
C PRO A 562 -11.93 -28.77 -38.89
N ILE A 563 -11.46 -29.96 -38.55
CA ILE A 563 -11.07 -31.01 -39.50
C ILE A 563 -11.78 -32.32 -39.21
N ALA A 564 -11.87 -33.21 -40.21
CA ALA A 564 -12.36 -34.57 -39.99
C ALA A 564 -11.44 -35.28 -38.96
N GLY A 565 -12.05 -35.90 -37.95
CA GLY A 565 -11.35 -36.48 -36.80
C GLY A 565 -11.26 -35.59 -35.56
N ASP A 566 -11.57 -34.29 -35.63
CA ASP A 566 -11.77 -33.46 -34.43
C ASP A 566 -12.99 -33.95 -33.62
N LEU A 567 -13.00 -33.67 -32.31
CA LEU A 567 -14.11 -34.00 -31.42
C LEU A 567 -14.94 -32.76 -31.10
N VAL A 568 -16.26 -32.92 -31.02
CA VAL A 568 -17.22 -31.88 -30.63
C VAL A 568 -18.26 -32.45 -29.66
N PHE A 569 -18.92 -31.59 -28.89
CA PHE A 569 -20.13 -31.98 -28.17
C PHE A 569 -21.30 -32.16 -29.16
N GLU A 570 -22.10 -33.21 -28.96
CA GLU A 570 -23.31 -33.44 -29.76
C GLU A 570 -24.37 -32.37 -29.42
N LYS A 571 -24.87 -31.66 -30.44
CA LYS A 571 -25.95 -30.68 -30.27
C LYS A 571 -27.25 -31.45 -29.98
N ALA A 572 -27.88 -31.19 -28.83
CA ALA A 572 -29.15 -31.81 -28.50
C ALA A 572 -30.24 -31.39 -29.51
N SER A 573 -31.03 -32.36 -29.98
CA SER A 573 -32.19 -32.12 -30.83
C SER A 573 -33.29 -31.35 -30.07
N GLU A 574 -33.97 -30.44 -30.76
CA GLU A 574 -34.85 -29.39 -30.20
C GLU A 574 -36.12 -29.87 -29.45
N GLU A 575 -36.31 -31.18 -29.24
CA GLU A 575 -37.52 -31.77 -28.62
C GLU A 575 -37.42 -32.10 -27.12
N GLU A 576 -36.26 -31.95 -26.46
CA GLU A 576 -36.13 -32.12 -25.00
C GLU A 576 -35.85 -30.80 -24.25
N ASP A 577 -36.87 -29.93 -24.17
CA ASP A 577 -36.80 -28.69 -23.38
C ASP A 577 -36.87 -28.97 -21.87
N VAL A 578 -35.70 -29.18 -21.26
CA VAL A 578 -35.52 -29.11 -19.80
C VAL A 578 -34.26 -28.31 -19.48
N SER A 579 -34.41 -26.97 -19.44
CA SER A 579 -33.41 -25.97 -18.98
C SER A 579 -32.14 -26.53 -18.32
N MET A 580 -31.12 -26.79 -19.14
CA MET A 580 -29.74 -26.98 -18.71
C MET A 580 -29.04 -25.62 -18.68
N PRO A 581 -28.12 -25.36 -17.74
CA PRO A 581 -27.25 -24.19 -17.80
C PRO A 581 -26.25 -24.33 -18.96
N ASP A 582 -25.80 -23.21 -19.53
CA ASP A 582 -24.75 -23.14 -20.58
C ASP A 582 -23.52 -23.98 -20.20
N ALA A 583 -23.41 -25.18 -20.78
CA ALA A 583 -22.36 -26.15 -20.51
C ALA A 583 -21.39 -26.27 -21.69
N GLN A 584 -20.84 -25.14 -22.16
CA GLN A 584 -19.80 -25.12 -23.21
C GLN A 584 -18.38 -25.38 -22.67
N ASP A 585 -18.15 -25.29 -21.35
CA ASP A 585 -16.82 -25.44 -20.72
C ASP A 585 -16.79 -26.63 -19.73
N GLY A 586 -16.47 -27.82 -20.25
CA GLY A 586 -16.59 -29.12 -19.58
C GLY A 586 -15.54 -29.52 -18.52
N GLU A 587 -15.02 -28.60 -17.70
CA GLU A 587 -14.15 -28.98 -16.57
C GLU A 587 -14.97 -29.30 -15.30
N VAL A 588 -15.45 -30.54 -15.20
CA VAL A 588 -16.19 -31.04 -14.03
C VAL A 588 -15.25 -31.12 -12.81
N PRO A 589 -15.52 -30.41 -11.69
CA PRO A 589 -14.80 -30.64 -10.45
C PRO A 589 -15.08 -32.07 -9.98
N ALA A 590 -14.04 -32.84 -9.66
CA ALA A 590 -14.18 -34.24 -9.26
C ALA A 590 -15.26 -34.40 -8.17
N ALA A 591 -16.38 -35.02 -8.54
CA ALA A 591 -17.48 -35.25 -7.62
C ALA A 591 -16.97 -35.96 -6.37
N GLU A 592 -17.33 -35.44 -5.20
CA GLU A 592 -17.11 -36.13 -3.95
C GLU A 592 -18.08 -37.31 -3.91
N GLU A 593 -17.58 -38.53 -4.21
CA GLU A 593 -18.21 -39.75 -3.69
C GLU A 593 -18.19 -39.62 -2.16
N GLU A 594 -19.36 -39.48 -1.54
CA GLU A 594 -19.50 -39.64 -0.08
C GLU A 594 -19.14 -41.09 0.27
N ASN A 595 -18.17 -41.29 1.18
CA ASN A 595 -17.80 -42.63 1.63
C ASN A 595 -18.95 -43.27 2.42
N ASP A 596 -19.62 -44.26 1.81
CA ASP A 596 -20.42 -45.27 2.52
C ASP A 596 -19.46 -46.29 3.19
N ASP A 597 -18.96 -45.94 4.37
CA ASP A 597 -18.19 -46.83 5.26
C ASP A 597 -18.78 -46.80 6.69
N ALA A 598 -19.98 -47.40 6.84
CA ALA A 598 -20.56 -47.72 8.15
C ALA A 598 -21.58 -48.87 8.02
N ALA A 599 -21.18 -50.09 8.38
CA ALA A 599 -22.08 -51.24 8.44
C ALA A 599 -22.85 -51.31 9.78
N GLU A 600 -24.13 -51.70 9.68
CA GLU A 600 -25.01 -52.34 10.67
C GLU A 600 -25.29 -51.65 12.04
N GLU A 601 -26.49 -51.08 12.16
CA GLU A 601 -27.59 -51.64 13.00
C GLU A 601 -28.88 -50.79 12.81
N PRO A 602 -30.10 -51.37 12.93
CA PRO A 602 -31.33 -50.72 12.46
C PRO A 602 -32.09 -49.94 13.55
N SER A 603 -32.45 -48.68 13.29
CA SER A 603 -33.57 -48.04 14.01
C SER A 603 -34.38 -47.10 13.13
N SER A 604 -35.70 -47.11 13.33
CA SER A 604 -36.69 -46.54 12.42
C SER A 604 -36.95 -45.05 12.64
N SER A 605 -36.92 -44.24 11.58
CA SER A 605 -37.92 -43.18 11.36
C SER A 605 -37.93 -42.68 9.91
N ARG A 606 -39.13 -42.49 9.35
CA ARG A 606 -39.33 -42.00 7.97
C ARG A 606 -39.11 -40.49 7.88
N SER A 607 -38.19 -40.03 7.04
CA SER A 607 -38.14 -38.66 6.54
C SER A 607 -37.57 -38.59 5.12
N ARG A 608 -38.23 -37.82 4.25
CA ARG A 608 -38.03 -37.74 2.79
C ARG A 608 -36.56 -37.62 2.34
N LYS A 609 -36.07 -38.60 1.56
CA LYS A 609 -34.91 -38.39 0.67
C LYS A 609 -35.31 -37.39 -0.44
N LYS A 610 -34.51 -36.33 -0.65
CA LYS A 610 -34.58 -35.53 -1.87
C LYS A 610 -33.89 -36.30 -2.99
N PHE A 611 -34.52 -36.44 -4.15
CA PHE A 611 -33.86 -36.90 -5.36
C PHE A 611 -32.78 -35.89 -5.78
N LYS A 612 -31.53 -36.35 -5.90
CA LYS A 612 -30.45 -35.67 -6.63
C LYS A 612 -30.62 -36.10 -8.10
N LYS A 613 -30.72 -35.17 -9.06
CA LYS A 613 -30.73 -35.55 -10.50
C LYS A 613 -29.42 -36.31 -10.80
N LEU A 614 -29.52 -37.43 -11.51
CA LEU A 614 -28.35 -38.18 -11.96
C LEU A 614 -27.68 -37.37 -13.09
N TYR A 615 -26.37 -37.14 -12.99
CA TYR A 615 -25.61 -36.48 -14.05
C TYR A 615 -25.48 -37.42 -15.25
N VAL A 616 -25.80 -36.94 -16.45
CA VAL A 616 -25.60 -37.64 -17.71
C VAL A 616 -24.40 -37.01 -18.40
N ALA A 617 -23.38 -37.81 -18.74
CA ALA A 617 -22.22 -37.31 -19.45
C ALA A 617 -22.63 -36.80 -20.84
N PRO A 618 -22.13 -35.62 -21.29
CA PRO A 618 -22.44 -35.11 -22.62
C PRO A 618 -21.86 -36.05 -23.68
N LYS A 619 -22.68 -36.37 -24.70
CA LYS A 619 -22.24 -37.21 -25.81
C LYS A 619 -21.25 -36.44 -26.69
N ILE A 620 -20.23 -37.16 -27.15
CA ILE A 620 -19.15 -36.64 -27.99
C ILE A 620 -19.27 -37.25 -29.37
N LYS A 621 -19.12 -36.41 -30.39
CA LYS A 621 -19.11 -36.80 -31.80
C LYS A 621 -17.73 -36.54 -32.39
N THR A 622 -17.19 -37.51 -33.10
CA THR A 622 -16.02 -37.32 -33.98
C THR A 622 -16.51 -36.82 -35.33
N LEU A 623 -15.98 -35.70 -35.81
CA LEU A 623 -16.41 -35.08 -37.07
C LEU A 623 -15.99 -35.92 -38.29
N THR A 624 -16.92 -36.12 -39.23
CA THR A 624 -16.63 -36.59 -40.60
C THR A 624 -16.45 -35.40 -41.55
N GLU A 625 -16.10 -35.64 -42.82
CA GLU A 625 -16.00 -34.57 -43.83
C GLU A 625 -17.35 -33.86 -44.07
N ASP A 626 -18.47 -34.59 -44.01
CA ASP A 626 -19.83 -34.06 -44.17
C ASP A 626 -20.28 -33.16 -42.99
N ASP A 627 -19.63 -33.27 -41.83
CA ASP A 627 -20.03 -32.53 -40.63
C ASP A 627 -19.43 -31.12 -40.55
N LEU A 628 -18.37 -30.83 -41.31
CA LEU A 628 -17.46 -29.70 -41.05
C LEU A 628 -18.14 -28.33 -41.13
N ASP A 629 -19.12 -28.15 -42.02
CA ASP A 629 -19.84 -26.88 -42.19
C ASP A 629 -20.81 -26.56 -41.03
N ASN A 630 -21.13 -27.55 -40.17
CA ASN A 630 -22.07 -27.39 -39.05
C ASN A 630 -21.41 -26.93 -37.74
N TYR A 631 -20.08 -26.81 -37.72
CA TYR A 631 -19.27 -26.55 -36.53
C TYR A 631 -18.18 -25.52 -36.81
N THR A 632 -17.74 -24.83 -35.75
CA THR A 632 -16.65 -23.86 -35.79
C THR A 632 -15.43 -24.40 -35.04
N ILE A 633 -14.27 -23.75 -35.21
CA ILE A 633 -13.05 -24.10 -34.45
C ILE A 633 -13.23 -23.90 -32.93
N PHE A 634 -14.21 -23.10 -32.50
CA PHE A 634 -14.54 -22.89 -31.08
C PHE A 634 -15.37 -24.03 -30.48
N ASP A 635 -16.01 -24.86 -31.31
CA ASP A 635 -16.74 -26.06 -30.86
C ASP A 635 -15.81 -27.28 -30.66
N VAL A 636 -14.57 -27.22 -31.17
CA VAL A 636 -13.60 -28.31 -31.12
C VAL A 636 -13.03 -28.49 -29.72
N VAL A 637 -13.15 -29.71 -29.20
CA VAL A 637 -12.62 -30.11 -27.90
C VAL A 637 -11.53 -31.17 -28.03
N MET A 638 -10.61 -31.19 -27.05
CA MET A 638 -9.59 -32.23 -26.91
C MET A 638 -9.69 -32.88 -25.52
N PRO A 639 -9.46 -34.20 -25.41
CA PRO A 639 -9.64 -34.96 -24.18
C PRO A 639 -8.47 -34.80 -23.21
N LEU A 640 -8.77 -34.75 -21.91
CA LEU A 640 -7.81 -35.00 -20.84
C LEU A 640 -7.75 -36.52 -20.60
N PRO A 641 -6.58 -37.18 -20.75
CA PRO A 641 -6.47 -38.64 -20.70
C PRO A 641 -7.11 -39.26 -19.44
N GLY A 642 -7.96 -40.28 -19.63
CA GLY A 642 -8.74 -40.90 -18.56
C GLY A 642 -9.43 -42.18 -19.02
N THR A 643 -10.25 -42.78 -18.15
CA THR A 643 -10.95 -44.06 -18.44
C THR A 643 -12.21 -43.93 -19.28
N ASP A 644 -12.77 -42.72 -19.42
CA ASP A 644 -14.09 -42.44 -20.01
C ASP A 644 -13.99 -41.27 -21.00
N VAL A 645 -12.99 -41.34 -21.89
CA VAL A 645 -12.75 -40.35 -22.96
C VAL A 645 -12.48 -41.01 -24.30
N ALA A 646 -13.02 -40.42 -25.37
CA ALA A 646 -12.66 -40.71 -26.75
C ALA A 646 -11.44 -39.87 -27.14
N TYR A 647 -10.52 -40.46 -27.89
CA TYR A 647 -9.41 -39.75 -28.53
C TYR A 647 -9.80 -39.29 -29.95
N PRO A 648 -9.23 -38.17 -30.45
CA PRO A 648 -9.48 -37.69 -31.81
C PRO A 648 -9.04 -38.72 -32.86
N GLY A 649 -9.62 -38.63 -34.05
CA GLY A 649 -9.31 -39.50 -35.18
C GLY A 649 -7.91 -39.30 -35.76
N GLY A 650 -7.45 -40.28 -36.54
CA GLY A 650 -6.22 -40.19 -37.33
C GLY A 650 -4.94 -39.97 -36.50
N ALA A 651 -4.03 -39.15 -37.02
CA ALA A 651 -2.69 -38.99 -36.46
C ALA A 651 -2.65 -38.35 -35.05
N LEU A 652 -3.66 -37.56 -34.68
CA LEU A 652 -3.73 -36.94 -33.35
C LEU A 652 -4.05 -37.95 -32.25
N GLY A 653 -4.94 -38.92 -32.54
CA GLY A 653 -5.22 -40.03 -31.64
C GLY A 653 -3.98 -40.89 -31.38
N GLU A 654 -3.21 -41.22 -32.41
CA GLU A 654 -1.96 -41.95 -32.22
C GLU A 654 -0.90 -41.15 -31.47
N LYS A 655 -0.81 -39.83 -31.64
CA LYS A 655 0.09 -39.00 -30.81
C LYS A 655 -0.30 -39.01 -29.33
N TYR A 656 -1.59 -38.95 -28.98
CA TYR A 656 -2.02 -39.16 -27.59
C TYR A 656 -1.51 -40.50 -27.03
N ARG A 657 -1.61 -41.57 -27.83
CA ARG A 657 -1.14 -42.90 -27.44
C ARG A 657 0.37 -42.97 -27.33
N GLU A 658 1.11 -42.30 -28.20
CA GLU A 658 2.58 -42.21 -28.19
C GLU A 658 3.10 -41.54 -26.91
N TYR A 659 2.56 -40.36 -26.56
CA TYR A 659 2.89 -39.64 -25.32
C TYR A 659 2.69 -40.53 -24.08
N LEU A 660 1.52 -41.18 -23.97
CA LEU A 660 1.20 -42.03 -22.83
C LEU A 660 2.09 -43.28 -22.76
N ARG A 661 2.36 -43.94 -23.89
CA ARG A 661 3.24 -45.12 -23.97
C ARG A 661 4.68 -44.79 -23.54
N LEU A 662 5.26 -43.67 -23.99
CA LEU A 662 6.61 -43.25 -23.62
C LEU A 662 6.75 -42.96 -22.12
N ASP A 663 5.72 -42.38 -21.50
CA ASP A 663 5.68 -42.13 -20.06
C ASP A 663 5.37 -43.40 -19.24
N GLY A 664 5.16 -44.55 -19.89
CA GLY A 664 4.89 -45.84 -19.26
C GLY A 664 3.45 -45.99 -18.76
N LEU A 665 2.51 -45.31 -19.40
CA LEU A 665 1.07 -45.41 -19.15
C LEU A 665 0.37 -46.11 -20.32
N ASP A 666 -0.58 -46.99 -20.00
CA ASP A 666 -1.48 -47.59 -20.97
C ASP A 666 -2.55 -46.54 -21.41
N PRO A 667 -2.67 -46.22 -22.72
CA PRO A 667 -3.67 -45.29 -23.23
C PRO A 667 -5.09 -45.87 -23.29
N ASP A 668 -5.23 -47.20 -23.36
CA ASP A 668 -6.51 -47.90 -23.44
C ASP A 668 -7.02 -48.35 -22.05
N ASN A 669 -6.13 -48.39 -21.04
CA ASN A 669 -6.49 -48.68 -19.65
C ASN A 669 -5.92 -47.65 -18.67
N PHE A 670 -6.70 -46.63 -18.34
CA PHE A 670 -6.30 -45.59 -17.39
C PHE A 670 -6.57 -45.91 -15.90
N VAL A 671 -7.06 -47.12 -15.59
CA VAL A 671 -7.37 -47.55 -14.21
C VAL A 671 -6.07 -47.76 -13.41
N ARG A 672 -6.03 -47.24 -12.18
CA ARG A 672 -4.85 -47.31 -11.30
C ARG A 672 -5.11 -48.22 -10.11
N LYS A 673 -4.04 -48.85 -9.61
CA LYS A 673 -4.08 -49.78 -8.44
C LYS A 673 -4.75 -49.16 -7.21
N GLN A 674 -4.57 -47.86 -7.04
CA GLN A 674 -5.24 -47.07 -6.01
C GLN A 674 -6.40 -46.30 -6.67
N LYS A 675 -7.66 -46.65 -6.33
CA LYS A 675 -8.89 -46.08 -6.94
C LYS A 675 -8.87 -44.54 -6.99
N GLU A 676 -8.31 -43.90 -5.96
CA GLU A 676 -8.31 -42.44 -5.85
C GLU A 676 -7.45 -41.70 -6.89
N TYR A 677 -6.58 -42.40 -7.65
CA TYR A 677 -5.82 -41.85 -8.77
C TYR A 677 -6.32 -42.33 -10.14
N SER A 678 -7.37 -43.16 -10.19
CA SER A 678 -8.09 -43.45 -11.43
C SER A 678 -8.91 -42.21 -11.80
N LEU A 679 -8.67 -41.66 -12.98
CA LEU A 679 -9.37 -40.46 -13.47
C LEU A 679 -10.24 -40.83 -14.66
N ASN A 680 -11.50 -40.39 -14.63
CA ASN A 680 -12.43 -40.58 -15.74
C ASN A 680 -11.97 -39.82 -17.00
N GLY A 681 -11.29 -38.67 -16.82
CA GLY A 681 -11.00 -37.74 -17.91
C GLY A 681 -12.15 -36.75 -18.10
N SER A 682 -11.95 -35.80 -19.02
CA SER A 682 -12.95 -34.80 -19.43
C SER A 682 -12.52 -34.13 -20.74
N TYR A 683 -13.34 -33.22 -21.28
CA TYR A 683 -13.07 -32.54 -22.54
C TYR A 683 -12.93 -31.03 -22.33
N ARG A 684 -12.05 -30.41 -23.12
CA ARG A 684 -11.74 -28.97 -23.04
C ARG A 684 -11.65 -28.39 -24.43
N ALA A 685 -12.31 -27.25 -24.66
CA ALA A 685 -12.24 -26.50 -25.93
C ALA A 685 -10.81 -26.02 -26.21
N ILE A 686 -10.34 -26.16 -27.46
CA ILE A 686 -8.95 -25.86 -27.83
C ILE A 686 -8.68 -24.36 -27.97
N LEU A 687 -9.68 -23.60 -28.42
CA LEU A 687 -9.65 -22.13 -28.52
C LEU A 687 -10.69 -21.54 -27.57
N HIS A 688 -10.42 -20.34 -27.07
CA HIS A 688 -11.39 -19.57 -26.29
C HIS A 688 -11.53 -18.16 -26.87
N LEU A 689 -12.78 -17.75 -27.14
CA LEU A 689 -13.14 -16.43 -27.61
C LEU A 689 -13.57 -15.55 -26.42
N PRO A 690 -12.80 -14.49 -26.08
CA PRO A 690 -13.15 -13.63 -24.96
C PRO A 690 -14.40 -12.79 -25.25
N LYS A 691 -15.19 -12.56 -24.19
CA LYS A 691 -16.34 -11.65 -24.23
C LYS A 691 -15.91 -10.28 -23.69
N GLU A 692 -16.59 -9.22 -24.13
CA GLU A 692 -16.44 -7.85 -23.59
C GLU A 692 -14.99 -7.29 -23.55
N LEU A 693 -14.17 -7.61 -24.56
CA LEU A 693 -12.82 -7.07 -24.67
C LEU A 693 -12.83 -5.56 -24.97
N SER A 694 -12.19 -4.78 -24.10
CA SER A 694 -11.92 -3.35 -24.30
C SER A 694 -10.55 -2.98 -23.73
N TRP A 695 -9.94 -1.91 -24.27
CA TRP A 695 -8.61 -1.48 -23.89
C TRP A 695 -8.43 0.03 -23.91
N SER A 696 -7.43 0.51 -23.18
CA SER A 696 -7.00 1.91 -23.18
C SER A 696 -5.52 2.01 -22.82
N VAL A 697 -4.77 2.87 -23.50
CA VAL A 697 -3.38 3.19 -23.14
C VAL A 697 -3.35 4.33 -22.12
N LEU A 698 -2.56 4.14 -21.07
CA LEU A 698 -2.36 5.05 -19.95
C LEU A 698 -0.89 5.52 -19.96
N ARG A 699 -0.63 6.73 -19.46
CA ARG A 699 0.73 7.25 -19.31
C ARG A 699 0.96 7.68 -17.86
N TYR A 700 2.10 7.28 -17.30
CA TYR A 700 2.47 7.48 -15.91
C TYR A 700 3.95 7.87 -15.78
N THR A 701 4.33 8.49 -14.65
CA THR A 701 5.73 8.86 -14.36
C THR A 701 6.19 8.31 -13.01
N ASP A 702 5.27 8.06 -12.08
CA ASP A 702 5.55 7.51 -10.76
C ASP A 702 5.35 5.98 -10.76
N PRO A 703 6.41 5.17 -10.53
CA PRO A 703 6.32 3.70 -10.49
C PRO A 703 5.53 3.12 -9.31
N ASP A 704 5.10 3.93 -8.34
CA ASP A 704 4.29 3.48 -7.19
C ASP A 704 2.79 3.82 -7.33
N VAL A 705 2.40 4.66 -8.29
CA VAL A 705 0.97 4.97 -8.55
C VAL A 705 0.28 3.80 -9.24
N ALA A 706 -0.65 3.16 -8.54
CA ALA A 706 -1.48 2.07 -9.06
C ALA A 706 -2.20 2.48 -10.36
N LEU A 707 -2.23 1.61 -11.37
CA LEU A 707 -2.80 1.93 -12.69
C LEU A 707 -4.28 1.51 -12.83
N ALA A 708 -4.83 0.91 -11.78
CA ALA A 708 -6.24 0.56 -11.67
C ALA A 708 -6.75 0.89 -10.26
N GLN A 709 -7.98 1.38 -10.16
CA GLN A 709 -8.63 1.67 -8.88
C GLN A 709 -9.45 0.46 -8.43
N ALA A 710 -9.18 -0.04 -7.21
CA ALA A 710 -9.97 -1.12 -6.62
C ALA A 710 -11.29 -0.59 -6.02
N ASP A 711 -12.29 -1.46 -5.91
CA ASP A 711 -13.62 -1.10 -5.36
C ASP A 711 -13.52 -0.54 -3.94
N GLU A 712 -12.75 -1.19 -3.05
CA GLU A 712 -12.49 -0.67 -1.70
C GLU A 712 -11.89 0.74 -1.71
N ASP A 713 -10.97 1.04 -2.64
CA ASP A 713 -10.33 2.35 -2.70
C ASP A 713 -11.31 3.43 -3.17
N LYS A 714 -12.20 3.08 -4.11
CA LYS A 714 -13.30 3.93 -4.57
C LYS A 714 -14.33 4.19 -3.46
N LEU A 715 -14.67 3.18 -2.66
CA LEU A 715 -15.60 3.32 -1.52
C LEU A 715 -14.99 4.13 -0.37
N LEU A 716 -13.67 4.08 -0.18
CA LEU A 716 -12.96 4.89 0.80
C LEU A 716 -12.73 6.35 0.35
N GLY A 717 -13.14 6.70 -0.88
CA GLY A 717 -13.00 8.05 -1.42
C GLY A 717 -11.57 8.43 -1.77
N TYR A 718 -10.68 7.47 -2.04
CA TYR A 718 -9.37 7.77 -2.61
C TYR A 718 -9.51 8.22 -4.06
N ASP A 719 -8.71 9.22 -4.45
CA ASP A 719 -8.69 9.71 -5.81
C ASP A 719 -8.35 8.59 -6.82
N PRO A 720 -9.00 8.57 -8.00
CA PRO A 720 -8.60 7.68 -9.08
C PRO A 720 -7.18 8.04 -9.55
N PRO A 721 -6.40 7.08 -10.07
CA PRO A 721 -5.03 7.35 -10.47
C PRO A 721 -4.94 8.40 -11.57
N VAL A 722 -4.13 9.44 -11.31
CA VAL A 722 -4.01 10.61 -12.19
C VAL A 722 -3.24 10.24 -13.44
N LEU A 723 -3.96 10.13 -14.56
CA LEU A 723 -3.38 9.90 -15.87
C LEU A 723 -2.67 11.17 -16.36
N SER A 724 -1.41 11.05 -16.78
CA SER A 724 -0.63 12.17 -17.31
C SER A 724 -0.41 11.98 -18.80
N GLU A 725 -0.99 12.85 -19.64
CA GLU A 725 -0.80 12.80 -21.10
C GLU A 725 0.69 12.90 -21.51
N GLU A 726 1.52 13.54 -20.69
CA GLU A 726 2.98 13.67 -20.89
C GLU A 726 3.80 12.67 -20.04
N GLY A 727 3.20 11.58 -19.55
CA GLY A 727 3.88 10.57 -18.72
C GLY A 727 5.04 9.84 -19.42
N ARG A 728 6.12 9.59 -18.67
CA ARG A 728 7.36 8.93 -19.17
C ARG A 728 7.14 7.47 -19.57
N PHE A 729 6.43 6.73 -18.73
CA PHE A 729 6.13 5.32 -18.90
C PHE A 729 4.72 5.14 -19.46
N MET A 730 4.50 4.06 -20.20
CA MET A 730 3.26 3.80 -20.92
C MET A 730 2.69 2.45 -20.52
N ALA A 731 1.51 2.46 -19.91
CA ALA A 731 0.78 1.25 -19.54
C ALA A 731 -0.37 0.99 -20.51
N LEU A 732 -0.75 -0.26 -20.64
CA LEU A 732 -2.00 -0.67 -21.28
C LEU A 732 -2.90 -1.21 -20.17
N GLN A 733 -4.16 -0.80 -20.21
CA GLN A 733 -5.23 -1.32 -19.39
C GLN A 733 -6.14 -2.13 -20.29
N ILE A 734 -6.29 -3.42 -20.00
CA ILE A 734 -7.18 -4.36 -20.72
C ILE A 734 -8.29 -4.75 -19.76
N LYS A 735 -9.53 -4.74 -20.24
CA LYS A 735 -10.70 -5.32 -19.59
C LYS A 735 -11.22 -6.43 -20.51
N ILE A 736 -11.40 -7.63 -19.98
CA ILE A 736 -11.71 -8.83 -20.76
C ILE A 736 -12.47 -9.82 -19.87
N ALA A 737 -13.58 -10.36 -20.37
CA ALA A 737 -14.34 -11.42 -19.71
C ALA A 737 -13.98 -12.78 -20.34
N LEU A 738 -13.62 -13.74 -19.49
CA LEU A 738 -13.23 -15.10 -19.90
C LEU A 738 -14.24 -16.14 -19.39
N GLY A 739 -14.30 -17.34 -19.97
CA GLY A 739 -15.16 -18.43 -19.51
C GLY A 739 -14.70 -19.03 -18.18
N THR A 740 -15.33 -20.13 -17.78
CA THR A 740 -14.79 -20.99 -16.72
C THR A 740 -13.45 -21.59 -17.18
N ALA A 741 -12.65 -22.10 -16.23
CA ALA A 741 -11.42 -22.86 -16.49
C ALA A 741 -10.37 -22.18 -17.42
N SER A 742 -10.48 -20.87 -17.67
CA SER A 742 -9.70 -20.13 -18.66
C SER A 742 -8.61 -19.27 -18.00
N TYR A 743 -7.38 -19.33 -18.52
CA TYR A 743 -6.22 -18.65 -17.94
C TYR A 743 -6.02 -17.26 -18.56
N ALA A 744 -6.21 -16.21 -17.76
CA ALA A 744 -5.93 -14.83 -18.18
C ALA A 744 -4.50 -14.67 -18.72
N THR A 745 -3.50 -15.33 -18.14
CA THR A 745 -2.13 -15.26 -18.66
C THR A 745 -1.96 -15.83 -20.07
N MET A 746 -2.83 -16.72 -20.54
CA MET A 746 -2.77 -17.23 -21.92
C MET A 746 -3.37 -16.26 -22.94
N ALA A 747 -4.45 -15.54 -22.56
CA ALA A 747 -4.94 -14.40 -23.34
C ALA A 747 -3.88 -13.30 -23.45
N LEU A 748 -3.18 -13.04 -22.34
CA LEU A 748 -2.12 -12.03 -22.27
C LEU A 748 -0.87 -12.44 -23.05
N ARG A 749 -0.49 -13.74 -23.00
CA ARG A 749 0.55 -14.35 -23.83
C ARG A 749 0.27 -14.17 -25.32
N GLU A 750 -0.98 -14.37 -25.75
CA GLU A 750 -1.38 -14.17 -27.15
C GLU A 750 -1.19 -12.71 -27.62
N ILE A 751 -1.33 -11.74 -26.72
CA ILE A 751 -1.11 -10.31 -27.01
C ILE A 751 0.38 -9.94 -27.04
N THR A 752 1.16 -10.36 -26.04
CA THR A 752 2.57 -9.97 -25.92
C THR A 752 3.51 -10.79 -26.80
N LYS A 753 3.17 -12.05 -27.08
CA LYS A 753 4.10 -13.06 -27.61
C LYS A 753 5.34 -13.23 -26.71
N THR A 754 5.18 -13.06 -25.39
CA THR A 754 6.23 -13.26 -24.36
C THR A 754 5.92 -14.47 -23.50
N ASP A 755 6.99 -15.14 -23.03
CA ASP A 755 6.88 -16.23 -22.07
C ASP A 755 6.33 -15.72 -20.72
N THR A 756 5.35 -16.43 -20.16
CA THR A 756 4.65 -16.06 -18.92
C THR A 756 5.21 -16.74 -17.65
N SER A 757 6.34 -17.44 -17.75
CA SER A 757 7.01 -18.04 -16.59
C SER A 757 7.42 -16.98 -15.57
N ALA A 758 7.42 -17.38 -14.29
CA ALA A 758 7.78 -16.48 -13.19
C ALA A 758 9.21 -15.94 -13.31
N HIS A 759 10.14 -16.74 -13.86
CA HIS A 759 11.52 -16.31 -14.08
C HIS A 759 11.63 -15.27 -15.20
N HIS A 760 11.01 -15.50 -16.36
CA HIS A 760 11.04 -14.54 -17.47
C HIS A 760 10.44 -13.20 -17.07
N GLN A 761 9.27 -13.22 -16.43
CA GLN A 761 8.60 -12.01 -15.93
C GLN A 761 9.39 -11.29 -14.83
N SER A 762 10.10 -12.02 -13.96
CA SER A 762 10.99 -11.41 -12.95
C SER A 762 12.24 -10.79 -13.57
N SER A 763 12.78 -11.38 -14.64
CA SER A 763 13.89 -10.83 -15.41
C SER A 763 13.49 -9.55 -16.14
N LEU A 764 12.33 -9.55 -16.83
CA LEU A 764 11.75 -8.36 -17.47
C LEU A 764 11.51 -7.24 -16.44
N THR A 765 10.90 -7.56 -15.29
CA THR A 765 10.74 -6.60 -14.19
C THR A 765 12.09 -6.04 -13.73
N SER A 766 13.13 -6.88 -13.62
CA SER A 766 14.46 -6.47 -13.18
C SER A 766 15.24 -5.65 -14.21
N ALA A 767 14.86 -5.70 -15.48
CA ALA A 767 15.44 -4.92 -16.57
C ALA A 767 14.72 -3.58 -16.83
N ALA A 768 13.48 -3.46 -16.36
CA ALA A 768 12.55 -2.36 -16.60
C ALA A 768 13.13 -0.97 -16.26
N GLU A 769 12.80 0.04 -17.07
CA GLU A 769 13.27 1.42 -16.83
C GLU A 769 12.71 2.04 -15.54
N ASP A 770 11.49 1.68 -15.15
CA ASP A 770 10.87 2.19 -13.93
C ASP A 770 11.48 1.56 -12.66
N GLN A 771 11.93 0.31 -12.73
CA GLN A 771 12.77 -0.31 -11.70
C GLN A 771 14.18 0.27 -11.64
N LYS A 772 14.77 0.67 -12.78
CA LYS A 772 16.04 1.44 -12.78
C LYS A 772 15.87 2.81 -12.12
N PHE A 773 14.76 3.50 -12.40
CA PHE A 773 14.38 4.75 -11.72
C PHE A 773 14.21 4.56 -10.19
N HIS A 774 13.64 3.43 -9.77
CA HIS A 774 13.49 3.09 -8.34
C HIS A 774 14.82 2.70 -7.64
N ARG A 775 15.81 2.14 -8.35
CA ARG A 775 17.06 1.64 -7.75
C ARG A 775 17.95 2.70 -7.10
N GLU A 776 18.03 3.92 -7.66
CA GLU A 776 18.82 5.01 -7.04
C GLU A 776 18.23 5.48 -5.70
N SER A 777 16.92 5.33 -5.51
CA SER A 777 16.23 5.58 -4.23
C SER A 777 16.26 4.39 -3.26
N ALA A 778 16.71 3.20 -3.69
CA ALA A 778 16.51 1.95 -2.96
C ALA A 778 17.79 1.14 -2.63
N ASP A 779 18.98 1.53 -3.10
CA ASP A 779 20.25 0.92 -2.65
C ASP A 779 20.48 1.22 -1.16
N PRO A 780 20.40 0.23 -0.24
CA PRO A 780 20.57 0.48 1.19
C PRO A 780 22.00 0.87 1.56
N THR A 781 22.98 0.58 0.69
CA THR A 781 24.39 0.95 0.91
C THR A 781 24.76 2.32 0.31
N GLY A 782 23.87 2.92 -0.48
CA GLY A 782 24.09 4.15 -1.23
C GLY A 782 24.18 5.40 -0.35
N PHE A 783 24.87 6.43 -0.84
CA PHE A 783 25.11 7.66 -0.07
C PHE A 783 23.81 8.40 0.31
N LEU A 784 22.79 8.37 -0.56
CA LEU A 784 21.47 8.92 -0.26
C LEU A 784 20.80 8.17 0.90
N SER A 785 20.73 6.84 0.81
CA SER A 785 20.13 5.98 1.83
C SER A 785 20.84 6.11 3.18
N ARG A 786 22.18 6.12 3.21
CA ARG A 786 22.93 6.39 4.46
C ARG A 786 22.65 7.78 5.04
N THR A 787 22.43 8.78 4.18
CA THR A 787 22.06 10.15 4.63
C THR A 787 20.65 10.18 5.20
N LEU A 788 19.70 9.49 4.56
CA LEU A 788 18.32 9.35 5.04
C LEU A 788 18.22 8.49 6.31
N GLU A 789 19.02 7.42 6.43
CA GLU A 789 19.17 6.64 7.65
C GLU A 789 19.75 7.48 8.77
N PHE A 790 20.84 8.21 8.54
CA PHE A 790 21.42 9.14 9.53
C PHE A 790 20.39 10.19 10.02
N VAL A 791 19.62 10.77 9.10
CA VAL A 791 18.49 11.67 9.42
C VAL A 791 17.42 10.95 10.26
N SER A 792 17.03 9.73 9.89
CA SER A 792 16.05 8.92 10.62
C SER A 792 16.56 8.44 11.99
N THR A 793 17.86 8.21 12.14
CA THR A 793 18.51 7.88 13.40
C THR A 793 18.52 9.10 14.33
N ILE A 794 18.88 10.28 13.82
CA ILE A 794 18.74 11.54 14.56
C ILE A 794 17.28 11.78 14.96
N ARG A 795 16.31 11.49 14.08
CA ARG A 795 14.87 11.54 14.41
C ARG A 795 14.54 10.67 15.63
N GLY A 796 15.01 9.42 15.61
CA GLY A 796 14.78 8.45 16.69
C GLY A 796 15.42 8.84 18.03
N TYR A 797 16.51 9.61 18.02
CA TYR A 797 17.10 10.19 19.24
C TYR A 797 16.33 11.40 19.77
N LEU A 798 15.59 12.12 18.92
CA LEU A 798 14.86 13.32 19.29
C LEU A 798 13.38 13.05 19.65
N TYR A 799 12.75 12.02 19.08
CA TYR A 799 11.33 11.71 19.34
C TYR A 799 10.91 10.25 19.00
N SER A 800 9.87 9.75 19.66
CA SER A 800 9.23 8.46 19.35
C SER A 800 8.07 8.62 18.36
N PRO A 801 7.90 7.76 17.34
CA PRO A 801 7.02 8.04 16.21
C PRO A 801 5.53 8.03 16.57
N SER A 802 4.92 9.22 16.59
CA SER A 802 3.49 9.41 16.46
C SER A 802 3.20 10.33 15.26
N ILE A 803 2.53 9.75 14.25
CA ILE A 803 1.78 10.44 13.18
C ILE A 803 2.54 11.57 12.43
N HIS A 804 3.59 11.24 11.68
CA HIS A 804 4.22 12.18 10.74
C HIS A 804 4.59 11.53 9.40
N SER A 805 4.51 12.31 8.32
CA SER A 805 4.63 11.83 6.92
C SER A 805 6.09 11.63 6.49
N LYS A 806 6.37 10.54 5.76
CA LYS A 806 7.67 10.33 5.09
C LYS A 806 8.02 11.49 4.13
N LYS A 807 7.04 12.24 3.61
CA LYS A 807 7.26 13.42 2.75
C LYS A 807 8.19 14.46 3.41
N TRP A 808 8.24 14.53 4.75
CA TRP A 808 9.02 15.55 5.45
C TRP A 808 10.52 15.25 5.53
N ASP A 809 10.96 13.99 5.42
CA ASP A 809 12.39 13.64 5.46
C ASP A 809 13.17 14.29 4.29
N ILE A 810 12.48 14.52 3.16
CA ILE A 810 12.99 15.23 1.96
C ILE A 810 13.25 16.72 2.25
N VAL A 811 12.48 17.34 3.16
CA VAL A 811 12.59 18.77 3.50
C VAL A 811 13.92 19.06 4.21
N LEU A 812 14.30 18.20 5.15
CA LEU A 812 15.58 18.31 5.85
C LEU A 812 16.77 18.05 4.92
N LEU A 813 16.64 17.08 4.00
CA LEU A 813 17.64 16.83 2.96
C LEU A 813 17.85 18.07 2.08
N GLY A 814 16.76 18.67 1.56
CA GLY A 814 16.83 19.89 0.75
C GLY A 814 17.48 21.08 1.48
N GLY A 815 17.17 21.25 2.77
CA GLY A 815 17.81 22.25 3.63
C GLY A 815 19.32 22.01 3.78
N LEU A 816 19.73 20.78 4.06
CA LEU A 816 21.13 20.39 4.21
C LEU A 816 21.95 20.66 2.94
N MET A 817 21.39 20.38 1.75
CA MET A 817 22.04 20.64 0.47
C MET A 817 22.26 22.14 0.22
N GLY A 818 21.26 22.98 0.48
CA GLY A 818 21.37 24.44 0.36
C GLY A 818 22.39 25.05 1.33
N SER A 819 22.47 24.47 2.53
CA SER A 819 23.39 24.88 3.57
C SER A 819 24.85 24.49 3.28
N VAL A 820 25.13 23.32 2.68
CA VAL A 820 26.50 22.93 2.28
C VAL A 820 27.09 23.95 1.30
N PHE A 821 26.35 24.29 0.24
CA PHE A 821 26.78 25.31 -0.74
C PHE A 821 27.08 26.66 -0.08
N SER A 822 26.17 27.14 0.77
CA SER A 822 26.29 28.44 1.44
C SER A 822 27.41 28.47 2.48
N THR A 823 27.70 27.34 3.13
CA THR A 823 28.80 27.20 4.12
C THR A 823 30.16 27.34 3.44
N LEU A 824 30.35 26.66 2.31
CA LEU A 824 31.60 26.76 1.54
C LEU A 824 31.79 28.19 1.01
N GLN A 825 30.71 28.82 0.53
CA GLN A 825 30.76 30.21 0.10
C GLN A 825 31.08 31.19 1.25
N PHE A 826 30.56 30.96 2.46
CA PHE A 826 30.91 31.74 3.66
C PHE A 826 32.42 31.71 3.94
N LEU A 827 33.05 30.52 3.87
CA LEU A 827 34.48 30.31 4.12
C LEU A 827 35.37 30.96 3.05
N VAL A 828 34.98 30.88 1.76
CA VAL A 828 35.85 31.28 0.65
C VAL A 828 35.67 32.75 0.21
N SER A 829 34.50 33.36 0.45
CA SER A 829 34.21 34.74 0.01
C SER A 829 35.18 35.84 0.54
N PRO A 830 35.67 35.82 1.80
CA PRO A 830 36.70 36.77 2.24
C PRO A 830 38.03 36.56 1.50
N SER A 831 38.38 35.30 1.22
CA SER A 831 39.60 34.91 0.49
C SER A 831 39.54 35.39 -0.95
N ILE A 832 38.46 35.15 -1.70
CA ILE A 832 38.28 35.65 -3.08
C ILE A 832 38.31 37.20 -3.12
N GLY A 833 37.71 37.86 -2.13
CA GLY A 833 37.81 39.31 -1.96
C GLY A 833 39.26 39.79 -1.86
N SER A 834 40.02 39.22 -0.93
CA SER A 834 41.43 39.58 -0.70
C SER A 834 42.40 39.09 -1.79
N LEU A 835 42.05 38.07 -2.58
CA LEU A 835 42.83 37.67 -3.76
C LEU A 835 42.64 38.66 -4.91
N SER A 836 41.43 39.23 -5.09
CA SER A 836 41.22 40.32 -6.06
C SER A 836 41.73 41.68 -5.54
N ASP A 837 41.77 41.86 -4.21
CA ASP A 837 42.81 42.53 -3.39
C ASP A 837 44.23 42.59 -3.97
N LYS A 838 44.72 41.49 -4.56
CA LYS A 838 46.15 41.31 -4.87
C LYS A 838 46.45 41.12 -6.35
N TYR A 839 45.63 40.33 -7.06
CA TYR A 839 45.94 39.85 -8.42
C TYR A 839 45.08 40.49 -9.53
N GLY A 840 44.17 41.40 -9.18
CA GLY A 840 43.23 42.04 -10.13
C GLY A 840 41.81 41.49 -10.02
N ARG A 841 40.82 42.30 -10.41
CA ARG A 841 39.39 41.96 -10.32
C ARG A 841 39.00 41.01 -11.46
N LYS A 842 39.47 41.23 -12.70
CA LYS A 842 39.14 40.40 -13.87
C LYS A 842 39.70 38.99 -13.71
N ARG A 843 40.97 38.86 -13.32
CA ARG A 843 41.66 37.56 -13.24
C ARG A 843 40.98 36.60 -12.26
N ILE A 844 40.61 37.09 -11.09
CA ILE A 844 39.96 36.27 -10.05
C ILE A 844 38.51 35.95 -10.43
N LEU A 845 37.79 36.86 -11.11
CA LEU A 845 36.44 36.58 -11.63
C LEU A 845 36.45 35.47 -12.70
N LEU A 846 37.44 35.46 -13.60
CA LEU A 846 37.55 34.39 -14.58
C LEU A 846 37.92 33.04 -13.93
N LEU A 847 38.72 33.04 -12.87
CA LEU A 847 39.03 31.82 -12.11
C LEU A 847 37.79 31.22 -11.43
N THR A 848 36.93 32.06 -10.84
CA THR A 848 35.65 31.61 -10.24
C THR A 848 34.65 31.12 -11.29
N MET A 849 34.64 31.72 -12.49
CA MET A 849 33.84 31.24 -13.62
C MET A 849 34.25 29.85 -14.11
N ILE A 850 35.55 29.53 -14.19
CA ILE A 850 36.03 28.18 -14.52
C ILE A 850 35.52 27.15 -13.49
N GLY A 851 35.57 27.49 -12.20
CA GLY A 851 35.04 26.64 -11.13
C GLY A 851 33.52 26.42 -11.24
N ASN A 852 32.76 27.44 -11.63
CA ASN A 852 31.32 27.31 -11.89
C ASN A 852 31.02 26.45 -13.12
N ILE A 853 31.81 26.53 -14.20
CA ILE A 853 31.68 25.63 -15.36
C ILE A 853 31.95 24.18 -14.93
N LEU A 854 33.02 23.92 -14.16
CA LEU A 854 33.33 22.58 -13.65
C LEU A 854 32.19 22.03 -12.76
N SER A 855 31.61 22.86 -11.90
CA SER A 855 30.42 22.52 -11.11
C SER A 855 29.22 22.16 -12.00
N ALA A 856 28.95 22.94 -13.05
CA ALA A 856 27.84 22.67 -13.97
C ALA A 856 28.05 21.41 -14.83
N VAL A 857 29.30 21.11 -15.25
CA VAL A 857 29.65 19.86 -15.95
C VAL A 857 29.51 18.64 -15.02
N LEU A 858 29.95 18.75 -13.77
CA LEU A 858 29.73 17.69 -12.76
C LEU A 858 28.24 17.46 -12.51
N TRP A 859 27.42 18.52 -12.51
CA TRP A 859 25.96 18.38 -12.41
C TRP A 859 25.33 17.79 -13.68
N LEU A 860 25.84 18.10 -14.87
CA LEU A 860 25.38 17.48 -16.12
C LEU A 860 25.61 15.97 -16.14
N GLN A 861 26.71 15.51 -15.56
CA GLN A 861 27.12 14.10 -15.48
C GLN A 861 26.68 13.38 -14.19
N SER A 862 26.01 14.06 -13.25
CA SER A 862 25.71 13.45 -11.95
C SER A 862 24.49 12.52 -12.02
N THR A 863 24.70 11.23 -12.27
CA THR A 863 23.65 10.21 -12.06
C THR A 863 23.33 10.11 -10.57
N THR A 864 24.33 9.78 -9.75
CA THR A 864 24.15 9.54 -8.31
C THR A 864 24.03 10.83 -7.47
N PHE A 865 23.30 10.73 -6.35
CA PHE A 865 23.21 11.80 -5.33
C PHE A 865 24.58 12.27 -4.81
N ALA A 866 25.57 11.38 -4.70
CA ALA A 866 26.92 11.73 -4.26
C ALA A 866 27.65 12.63 -5.29
N THR A 867 27.56 12.30 -6.58
CA THR A 867 28.13 13.13 -7.65
C THR A 867 27.43 14.49 -7.77
N TYR A 868 26.12 14.55 -7.52
CA TYR A 868 25.38 15.81 -7.45
C TYR A 868 25.79 16.65 -6.23
N MET A 869 26.01 16.03 -5.07
CA MET A 869 26.55 16.75 -3.90
C MET A 869 27.97 17.28 -4.15
N LEU A 870 28.82 16.53 -4.87
CA LEU A 870 30.14 17.00 -5.29
C LEU A 870 30.05 18.24 -6.19
N SER A 871 29.09 18.29 -7.12
CA SER A 871 28.87 19.48 -7.96
C SER A 871 28.53 20.72 -7.13
N ARG A 872 27.73 20.57 -6.06
CA ARG A 872 27.40 21.62 -5.10
C ARG A 872 28.60 22.06 -4.26
N VAL A 873 29.50 21.15 -3.92
CA VAL A 873 30.77 21.48 -3.22
C VAL A 873 31.68 22.34 -4.12
N VAL A 874 31.91 21.90 -5.36
CA VAL A 874 32.76 22.64 -6.32
C VAL A 874 32.17 24.02 -6.63
N GLY A 875 30.85 24.12 -6.79
CA GLY A 875 30.17 25.40 -6.99
C GLY A 875 30.28 26.32 -5.78
N GLY A 876 30.02 25.82 -4.57
CA GLY A 876 30.09 26.63 -3.33
C GLY A 876 31.49 27.18 -3.04
N LEU A 877 32.54 26.41 -3.37
CA LEU A 877 33.94 26.86 -3.28
C LEU A 877 34.29 27.92 -4.35
N SER A 878 33.59 27.94 -5.47
CA SER A 878 33.85 28.82 -6.61
C SER A 878 33.02 30.11 -6.59
N GLU A 879 31.99 30.21 -5.74
CA GLU A 879 30.97 31.25 -5.83
C GLU A 879 31.38 32.62 -5.24
N GLY A 880 32.26 33.33 -5.94
CA GLY A 880 32.71 34.70 -5.62
C GLY A 880 32.12 35.81 -6.51
N ASN A 881 31.36 35.44 -7.54
CA ASN A 881 31.11 36.28 -8.71
C ASN A 881 30.37 37.58 -8.40
N VAL A 882 29.29 37.48 -7.61
CA VAL A 882 28.46 38.64 -7.19
C VAL A 882 29.27 39.67 -6.41
N GLN A 883 30.16 39.22 -5.51
CA GLN A 883 31.00 40.11 -4.71
C GLN A 883 32.01 40.86 -5.59
N LEU A 884 32.63 40.16 -6.54
CA LEU A 884 33.55 40.73 -7.51
C LEU A 884 32.85 41.72 -8.44
N ALA A 885 31.64 41.41 -8.92
CA ALA A 885 30.84 42.30 -9.75
C ALA A 885 30.45 43.60 -9.01
N ILE A 886 30.05 43.52 -7.73
CA ILE A 886 29.76 44.70 -6.90
C ILE A 886 31.03 45.52 -6.65
N ALA A 887 32.19 44.89 -6.45
CA ALA A 887 33.47 45.59 -6.32
C ALA A 887 33.86 46.30 -7.63
N ILE A 888 33.81 45.61 -8.78
CA ILE A 888 34.03 46.16 -10.12
C ILE A 888 33.12 47.37 -10.36
N LEU A 889 31.82 47.25 -10.08
CA LEU A 889 30.87 48.35 -10.24
C LEU A 889 31.16 49.53 -9.31
N SER A 890 31.62 49.26 -8.08
CA SER A 890 32.05 50.28 -7.10
C SER A 890 33.40 50.92 -7.42
N ASP A 891 34.17 50.34 -8.34
CA ASP A 891 35.43 50.89 -8.85
C ASP A 891 35.19 51.80 -10.08
N VAL A 892 34.18 51.53 -10.90
CA VAL A 892 33.81 52.36 -12.07
C VAL A 892 32.71 53.40 -11.81
N THR A 893 32.25 53.57 -10.57
CA THR A 893 31.14 54.49 -10.23
C THR A 893 31.49 55.56 -9.18
N THR A 894 31.13 56.80 -9.49
CA THR A 894 31.21 57.93 -8.55
C THR A 894 30.18 57.80 -7.42
N PRO A 895 30.42 58.36 -6.22
CA PRO A 895 29.52 58.24 -5.07
C PRO A 895 28.07 58.64 -5.39
N ALA A 896 27.87 59.78 -6.09
CA ALA A 896 26.55 60.27 -6.49
C ALA A 896 25.78 59.30 -7.42
N ASN A 897 26.49 58.52 -8.22
CA ASN A 897 25.89 57.53 -9.13
C ASN A 897 25.91 56.10 -8.58
N ARG A 898 26.58 55.83 -7.45
CA ARG A 898 26.82 54.47 -6.92
C ARG A 898 25.51 53.77 -6.53
N SER A 899 24.62 54.43 -5.79
CA SER A 899 23.31 53.83 -5.45
C SER A 899 22.45 53.57 -6.69
N LYS A 900 22.55 54.41 -7.73
CA LYS A 900 21.87 54.21 -9.03
C LYS A 900 22.48 53.03 -9.79
N ALA A 901 23.79 52.84 -9.75
CA ALA A 901 24.47 51.71 -10.37
C ALA A 901 24.18 50.40 -9.64
N LEU A 902 24.29 50.35 -8.31
CA LEU A 902 23.95 49.18 -7.49
C LEU A 902 22.47 48.77 -7.66
N ALA A 903 21.57 49.71 -7.95
CA ALA A 903 20.19 49.36 -8.31
C ALA A 903 20.07 48.52 -9.60
N HIS A 904 21.02 48.60 -10.55
CA HIS A 904 21.03 47.74 -11.74
C HIS A 904 21.42 46.29 -11.38
N VAL A 905 22.27 46.08 -10.37
CA VAL A 905 22.56 44.75 -9.82
C VAL A 905 21.29 44.13 -9.24
N GLY A 906 20.50 44.91 -8.51
CA GLY A 906 19.17 44.50 -8.04
C GLY A 906 18.26 44.08 -9.21
N ILE A 907 18.10 44.95 -10.21
CA ILE A 907 17.24 44.69 -11.38
C ILE A 907 17.67 43.40 -12.10
N ALA A 908 18.98 43.17 -12.26
CA ALA A 908 19.50 41.93 -12.83
C ALA A 908 19.07 40.70 -12.02
N PHE A 909 19.20 40.72 -10.68
CA PHE A 909 18.70 39.65 -9.83
C PHE A 909 17.20 39.42 -10.01
N ALA A 910 16.38 40.47 -10.08
CA ALA A 910 14.94 40.31 -10.25
C ALA A 910 14.55 39.73 -11.61
N ILE A 911 15.28 40.08 -12.69
CA ILE A 911 15.12 39.43 -14.00
C ILE A 911 15.51 37.94 -13.92
N CYS A 912 16.62 37.61 -13.26
CA CYS A 912 17.02 36.21 -13.05
C CYS A 912 15.97 35.41 -12.25
N PHE A 913 15.37 35.99 -11.20
CA PHE A 913 14.28 35.34 -10.45
C PHE A 913 12.95 35.27 -11.23
N CYS A 914 12.70 36.19 -12.15
CA CYS A 914 11.54 36.18 -13.05
C CYS A 914 11.63 35.07 -14.10
N ILE A 915 12.82 34.83 -14.67
CA ILE A 915 13.00 34.00 -15.87
C ILE A 915 13.61 32.62 -15.51
N GLY A 916 14.58 32.58 -14.61
CA GLY A 916 15.35 31.37 -14.29
C GLY A 916 14.52 30.22 -13.72
N PRO A 917 13.75 30.41 -12.63
CA PRO A 917 12.95 29.34 -12.04
C PRO A 917 11.87 28.77 -12.99
N PRO A 918 11.11 29.57 -13.77
CA PRO A 918 10.21 29.03 -14.78
C PRO A 918 10.92 28.24 -15.90
N ILE A 919 12.06 28.72 -16.42
CA ILE A 919 12.84 27.99 -17.44
C ILE A 919 13.37 26.67 -16.88
N GLY A 920 13.95 26.69 -15.68
CA GLY A 920 14.45 25.50 -15.00
C GLY A 920 13.34 24.47 -14.76
N ALA A 921 12.19 24.91 -14.25
CA ALA A 921 11.03 24.04 -14.03
C ALA A 921 10.46 23.48 -15.34
N TYR A 922 10.41 24.26 -16.42
CA TYR A 922 9.94 23.82 -17.73
C TYR A 922 10.82 22.69 -18.28
N PHE A 923 12.14 22.90 -18.36
CA PHE A 923 13.06 21.89 -18.90
C PHE A 923 13.26 20.69 -17.97
N ALA A 924 13.13 20.86 -16.65
CA ALA A 924 13.11 19.75 -15.69
C ALA A 924 11.82 18.91 -15.71
N SER A 925 10.76 19.40 -16.38
CA SER A 925 9.49 18.67 -16.52
C SER A 925 9.35 17.97 -17.88
N ARG A 926 10.38 18.03 -18.74
CA ARG A 926 10.39 17.41 -20.08
C ARG A 926 11.34 16.20 -20.11
N PRO A 927 11.03 15.13 -20.86
CA PRO A 927 11.96 14.03 -21.06
C PRO A 927 13.23 14.50 -21.80
N LEU A 928 14.35 13.78 -21.62
CA LEU A 928 15.56 14.08 -22.39
C LEU A 928 15.29 13.96 -23.90
N PRO A 929 15.75 14.92 -24.72
CA PRO A 929 15.71 14.80 -26.17
C PRO A 929 16.46 13.54 -26.63
N ALA A 930 15.87 12.76 -27.54
CA ALA A 930 16.45 11.50 -28.03
C ALA A 930 17.89 11.66 -28.56
N SER A 931 18.24 12.84 -29.11
CA SER A 931 19.59 13.20 -29.58
C SER A 931 20.66 13.27 -28.47
N MET A 932 20.28 13.37 -27.19
CA MET A 932 21.23 13.30 -26.07
C MET A 932 21.55 11.85 -25.67
N ASN A 933 20.62 10.91 -25.87
CA ASN A 933 20.84 9.49 -25.54
C ASN A 933 21.76 8.78 -26.55
N THR A 934 21.96 9.34 -27.75
CA THR A 934 22.78 8.74 -28.82
C THR A 934 24.26 8.59 -28.46
N PHE A 935 24.76 9.32 -27.45
CA PHE A 935 26.19 9.34 -27.09
C PHE A 935 26.62 8.27 -26.07
N GLY A 936 25.72 7.37 -25.62
CA GLY A 936 26.05 6.29 -24.69
C GLY A 936 26.46 6.74 -23.27
N LEU A 937 26.30 8.03 -22.95
CA LEU A 937 26.45 8.59 -21.61
C LEU A 937 25.11 8.49 -20.89
N GLU A 938 25.09 7.85 -19.72
CA GLU A 938 23.94 7.90 -18.81
C GLU A 938 23.79 9.32 -18.25
N LEU A 939 22.91 10.11 -18.88
CA LEU A 939 22.61 11.49 -18.47
C LEU A 939 21.44 11.51 -17.47
N ASN A 940 21.54 12.36 -16.45
CA ASN A 940 20.52 12.43 -15.41
C ASN A 940 19.23 13.14 -15.90
N PRO A 941 18.08 12.97 -15.20
CA PRO A 941 16.81 13.59 -15.59
C PRO A 941 16.83 15.12 -15.69
N TYR A 942 17.79 15.78 -15.05
CA TYR A 942 17.97 17.24 -15.03
C TYR A 942 19.10 17.71 -15.95
N ALA A 943 19.59 16.84 -16.84
CA ALA A 943 20.70 17.12 -17.74
C ALA A 943 20.40 18.27 -18.72
N VAL A 944 19.14 18.47 -19.13
CA VAL A 944 18.76 19.57 -20.03
C VAL A 944 18.94 20.95 -19.33
N PRO A 945 18.36 21.20 -18.13
CA PRO A 945 18.72 22.37 -17.31
C PRO A 945 20.23 22.53 -17.06
N ALA A 946 20.95 21.45 -16.78
CA ALA A 946 22.39 21.50 -16.54
C ALA A 946 23.19 21.88 -17.79
N ALA A 947 22.85 21.33 -18.96
CA ALA A 947 23.47 21.65 -20.24
C ALA A 947 23.23 23.11 -20.65
N ILE A 948 22.00 23.61 -20.47
CA ILE A 948 21.68 25.04 -20.67
C ILE A 948 22.56 25.90 -19.75
N THR A 949 22.73 25.49 -18.48
CA THR A 949 23.59 26.19 -17.52
C THR A 949 25.06 26.19 -17.95
N VAL A 950 25.59 25.07 -18.43
CA VAL A 950 26.96 24.98 -18.99
C VAL A 950 27.14 25.92 -20.18
N VAL A 951 26.20 25.92 -21.13
CA VAL A 951 26.25 26.81 -22.32
C VAL A 951 26.22 28.28 -21.89
N LEU A 952 25.31 28.66 -20.99
CA LEU A 952 25.22 30.04 -20.49
C LEU A 952 26.50 30.48 -19.78
N LEU A 953 27.09 29.64 -18.92
CA LEU A 953 28.35 29.94 -18.22
C LEU A 953 29.54 30.06 -19.18
N ILE A 954 29.60 29.24 -20.23
CA ILE A 954 30.64 29.35 -21.27
C ILE A 954 30.48 30.67 -22.04
N LEU A 955 29.26 31.02 -22.47
CA LEU A 955 28.99 32.28 -23.17
C LEU A 955 29.27 33.51 -22.29
N GLU A 956 28.89 33.47 -21.01
CA GLU A 956 29.22 34.52 -20.03
C GLU A 956 30.74 34.64 -19.85
N THR A 957 31.45 33.53 -19.68
CA THR A 957 32.90 33.52 -19.51
C THR A 957 33.63 34.08 -20.73
N LEU A 958 33.22 33.70 -21.95
CA LEU A 958 33.76 34.25 -23.20
C LEU A 958 33.48 35.76 -23.31
N PHE A 959 32.26 36.20 -22.97
CA PHE A 959 31.93 37.62 -22.93
C PHE A 959 32.78 38.39 -21.92
N LEU A 960 33.01 37.86 -20.72
CA LEU A 960 33.89 38.47 -19.71
C LEU A 960 35.38 38.50 -20.14
N ILE A 961 35.85 37.49 -20.87
CA ILE A 961 37.20 37.48 -21.45
C ILE A 961 37.35 38.62 -22.46
N LEU A 962 36.38 38.80 -23.35
CA LEU A 962 36.45 39.78 -24.45
C LEU A 962 36.13 41.21 -23.99
N ALA A 963 35.05 41.41 -23.24
CA ALA A 963 34.45 42.72 -23.00
C ALA A 963 34.85 43.39 -21.67
N LEU A 964 35.24 42.63 -20.63
CA LEU A 964 35.58 43.21 -19.32
C LEU A 964 37.05 43.66 -19.29
N PRO A 965 37.39 44.94 -19.12
CA PRO A 965 38.75 45.37 -18.83
C PRO A 965 39.12 45.12 -17.36
N GLU A 966 40.41 45.06 -17.03
CA GLU A 966 40.85 45.09 -15.63
C GLU A 966 40.56 46.48 -15.03
N THR A 967 39.73 46.52 -13.97
CA THR A 967 39.27 47.77 -13.34
C THR A 967 40.14 48.20 -12.17
N ARG A 968 40.91 47.28 -11.56
CA ARG A 968 41.80 47.61 -10.45
C ARG A 968 42.90 48.59 -10.91
N GLY A 969 42.87 49.81 -10.37
CA GLY A 969 43.91 50.81 -10.61
C GLY A 969 43.82 51.55 -11.94
N LYS A 970 42.70 51.46 -12.69
CA LYS A 970 42.50 52.25 -13.91
C LYS A 970 41.56 53.44 -13.71
N ARG A 971 42.01 54.56 -14.28
CA ARG A 971 41.52 55.95 -14.23
C ARG A 971 40.04 56.10 -14.64
N MET A 972 39.30 56.92 -13.90
CA MET A 972 38.24 57.76 -14.50
C MET A 972 38.62 59.22 -14.29
N VAL A 973 38.87 59.95 -15.38
CA VAL A 973 38.96 61.41 -15.35
C VAL A 973 37.53 61.94 -15.29
N PRO A 974 37.17 62.81 -14.31
CA PRO A 974 35.93 63.55 -14.43
C PRO A 974 35.99 64.39 -15.71
N PRO A 975 34.96 64.38 -16.58
CA PRO A 975 34.90 65.32 -17.70
C PRO A 975 35.14 66.73 -17.18
N ALA A 976 35.96 67.53 -17.87
CA ALA A 976 36.20 68.90 -17.47
C ALA A 976 34.87 69.68 -17.50
N GLU A 977 34.31 69.95 -16.33
CA GLU A 977 33.13 70.81 -16.21
C GLU A 977 33.50 72.20 -16.71
N LYS A 978 32.77 72.69 -17.72
CA LYS A 978 32.87 74.08 -18.15
C LYS A 978 32.47 74.97 -16.97
N PRO A 979 33.18 76.08 -16.69
CA PRO A 979 32.86 76.95 -15.57
C PRO A 979 31.53 77.68 -15.82
N THR A 980 30.43 77.12 -15.32
CA THR A 980 29.16 77.83 -15.20
C THR A 980 29.18 78.65 -13.91
N ASN A 981 29.41 79.95 -14.06
CA ASN A 981 29.32 80.92 -12.97
C ASN A 981 27.95 80.83 -12.26
N GLY A 982 27.94 80.70 -10.93
CA GLY A 982 26.70 80.84 -10.13
C GLY A 982 26.40 79.78 -9.06
N ALA A 983 27.23 78.76 -8.87
CA ALA A 983 27.02 77.78 -7.81
C ALA A 983 27.71 78.19 -6.50
N THR A 984 26.92 78.55 -5.47
CA THR A 984 27.40 78.71 -4.08
C THR A 984 28.07 77.42 -3.58
N PRO A 985 29.14 77.50 -2.76
CA PRO A 985 29.84 76.31 -2.27
C PRO A 985 28.91 75.43 -1.43
N SER A 986 28.61 74.24 -1.94
CA SER A 986 27.89 73.21 -1.19
C SER A 986 28.61 72.92 0.12
N LYS A 987 27.91 73.03 1.25
CA LYS A 987 28.45 72.69 2.57
C LYS A 987 28.98 71.25 2.53
N ALA A 988 30.29 71.08 2.67
CA ALA A 988 30.90 69.77 2.73
C ALA A 988 30.34 68.99 3.93
N THR A 989 29.56 67.94 3.66
CA THR A 989 29.09 67.01 4.69
C THR A 989 30.32 66.38 5.34
N LYS A 990 30.50 66.55 6.65
CA LYS A 990 31.59 65.87 7.37
C LYS A 990 31.40 64.36 7.23
N LYS A 991 32.28 63.69 6.48
CA LYS A 991 32.35 62.22 6.46
C LYS A 991 32.48 61.72 7.90
N ALA A 992 31.68 60.71 8.26
CA ALA A 992 31.69 60.09 9.58
C ALA A 992 33.09 59.53 9.93
N SER A 993 33.42 59.43 11.23
CA SER A 993 34.73 58.94 11.65
C SER A 993 34.96 57.49 11.23
N VAL A 994 36.23 57.07 11.10
CA VAL A 994 36.61 55.70 10.74
C VAL A 994 35.96 54.69 11.70
N GLU A 995 35.96 54.98 13.00
CA GLU A 995 35.33 54.17 14.04
C GLU A 995 33.81 54.09 13.89
N GLN A 996 33.13 55.21 13.59
CA GLN A 996 31.69 55.23 13.34
C GLN A 996 31.32 54.39 12.11
N ARG A 997 32.09 54.50 11.02
CA ARG A 997 31.89 53.71 9.78
C ARG A 997 32.09 52.21 10.02
N LEU A 998 33.13 51.83 10.78
CA LEU A 998 33.37 50.44 11.19
C LEU A 998 32.27 49.89 12.10
N SER A 999 31.74 50.71 13.01
CA SER A 999 30.61 50.36 13.88
C SER A 999 29.33 50.13 13.06
N ILE A 1000 29.00 51.03 12.13
CA ILE A 1000 27.88 50.87 11.20
C ILE A 1000 28.04 49.58 10.37
N LEU A 1001 29.22 49.30 9.82
CA LEU A 1001 29.50 48.06 9.09
C LEU A 1001 29.38 46.80 9.96
N LYS A 1002 29.71 46.86 11.26
CA LYS A 1002 29.50 45.75 12.20
C LYS A 1002 28.00 45.48 12.41
N THR A 1003 27.20 46.53 12.59
CA THR A 1003 25.74 46.36 12.79
C THR A 1003 25.04 45.96 11.49
N LEU A 1004 25.43 46.50 10.33
CA LEU A 1004 24.93 46.07 9.02
C LEU A 1004 25.24 44.59 8.74
N ARG A 1005 26.43 44.11 9.09
CA ARG A 1005 26.80 42.68 9.02
C ARG A 1005 25.87 41.79 9.86
N GLY A 1006 25.60 42.20 11.10
CA GLY A 1006 24.69 41.49 12.01
C GLY A 1006 23.25 41.47 11.49
N LEU A 1007 22.72 42.59 11.01
CA LEU A 1007 21.40 42.66 10.39
C LEU A 1007 21.30 41.79 9.14
N HIS A 1008 22.32 41.80 8.27
CA HIS A 1008 22.34 41.01 7.04
C HIS A 1008 22.39 39.51 7.33
N PHE A 1009 23.17 39.09 8.33
CA PHE A 1009 23.20 37.73 8.87
C PHE A 1009 21.82 37.30 9.40
N LEU A 1010 21.23 38.06 10.32
CA LEU A 1010 19.95 37.73 10.95
C LEU A 1010 18.80 37.70 9.92
N PHE A 1011 18.77 38.66 9.00
CA PHE A 1011 17.78 38.68 7.93
C PHE A 1011 17.89 37.45 7.03
N LEU A 1012 19.09 37.17 6.50
CA LEU A 1012 19.28 36.03 5.59
C LEU A 1012 19.13 34.68 6.30
N GLY A 1013 19.43 34.60 7.60
CA GLY A 1013 19.15 33.41 8.43
C GLY A 1013 17.68 33.03 8.39
N VAL A 1014 16.77 33.95 8.71
CA VAL A 1014 15.33 33.66 8.69
C VAL A 1014 14.79 33.58 7.25
N PHE A 1015 15.16 34.51 6.38
CA PHE A 1015 14.60 34.60 5.02
C PHE A 1015 14.99 33.42 4.12
N SER A 1016 16.23 32.95 4.18
CA SER A 1016 16.64 31.77 3.38
C SER A 1016 15.97 30.48 3.87
N GLY A 1017 15.75 30.33 5.17
CA GLY A 1017 14.97 29.20 5.70
C GLY A 1017 13.57 29.12 5.10
N VAL A 1018 12.96 30.27 4.82
CA VAL A 1018 11.63 30.41 4.18
C VAL A 1018 11.70 30.16 2.68
N GLU A 1019 12.71 30.70 1.98
CA GLU A 1019 12.95 30.40 0.55
C GLU A 1019 13.07 28.89 0.29
N PHE A 1020 13.77 28.15 1.16
CA PHE A 1020 13.93 26.69 1.03
C PHE A 1020 12.70 25.89 1.46
N THR A 1021 11.92 26.35 2.45
CA THR A 1021 10.72 25.62 2.93
C THR A 1021 9.45 25.90 2.12
N LEU A 1022 9.38 27.00 1.35
CA LEU A 1022 8.17 27.40 0.61
C LEU A 1022 7.71 26.40 -0.46
N THR A 1023 8.65 25.81 -1.22
CA THR A 1023 8.32 24.79 -2.24
C THR A 1023 7.90 23.46 -1.62
N PHE A 1024 8.40 23.16 -0.42
CA PHE A 1024 7.94 22.00 0.33
C PHE A 1024 6.57 22.25 0.96
N LEU A 1025 6.30 23.46 1.48
CA LEU A 1025 4.98 23.84 2.01
C LEU A 1025 3.86 23.69 0.97
N THR A 1026 4.13 24.10 -0.27
CA THR A 1026 3.18 24.03 -1.38
C THR A 1026 2.98 22.60 -1.88
N PHE A 1027 4.02 21.77 -1.86
CA PHE A 1027 3.93 20.33 -2.08
C PHE A 1027 3.17 19.61 -0.95
N ASP A 1028 3.44 19.94 0.32
CA ASP A 1028 2.86 19.30 1.50
C ASP A 1028 1.37 19.64 1.71
N LEU A 1029 0.96 20.88 1.39
CA LEU A 1029 -0.42 21.35 1.58
C LEU A 1029 -1.31 21.30 0.33
N PHE A 1030 -0.73 21.40 -0.87
CA PHE A 1030 -1.51 21.48 -2.12
C PHE A 1030 -1.08 20.46 -3.19
N ASP A 1031 -0.14 19.58 -2.88
CA ASP A 1031 0.45 18.58 -3.80
C ASP A 1031 0.99 19.21 -5.11
N TRP A 1032 1.52 20.44 -5.02
CA TRP A 1032 1.99 21.20 -6.17
C TRP A 1032 3.25 20.61 -6.81
N ASN A 1033 3.23 20.52 -8.14
CA ASN A 1033 4.34 20.05 -8.95
C ASN A 1033 5.37 21.16 -9.25
N ASN A 1034 6.49 20.76 -9.86
CA ASN A 1034 7.60 21.66 -10.22
C ASN A 1034 7.17 22.86 -11.08
N LYS A 1035 6.22 22.67 -12.00
CA LYS A 1035 5.69 23.74 -12.87
C LYS A 1035 4.90 24.78 -12.08
N GLN A 1036 4.05 24.36 -11.15
CA GLN A 1036 3.29 25.26 -10.27
C GLN A 1036 4.23 26.03 -9.33
N ASN A 1037 5.21 25.35 -8.73
CA ASN A 1037 6.22 25.97 -7.87
C ASN A 1037 7.11 26.97 -8.64
N GLY A 1038 7.53 26.61 -9.86
CA GLY A 1038 8.24 27.51 -10.76
C GLY A 1038 7.44 28.76 -11.12
N ALA A 1039 6.13 28.62 -11.37
CA ALA A 1039 5.23 29.75 -11.64
C ALA A 1039 5.05 30.67 -10.41
N LEU A 1040 4.94 30.10 -9.20
CA LEU A 1040 4.87 30.88 -7.96
C LEU A 1040 6.12 31.74 -7.78
N ILE A 1041 7.32 31.13 -7.85
CA ILE A 1041 8.60 31.84 -7.68
C ILE A 1041 8.80 32.86 -8.82
N GLY A 1042 8.45 32.51 -10.07
CA GLY A 1042 8.46 33.43 -11.20
C GLY A 1042 7.58 34.66 -10.98
N SER A 1043 6.38 34.49 -10.42
CA SER A 1043 5.47 35.60 -10.10
C SER A 1043 6.06 36.54 -9.02
N ILE A 1044 6.74 35.99 -8.00
CA ILE A 1044 7.49 36.75 -7.00
C ILE A 1044 8.62 37.55 -7.69
N GLY A 1045 9.31 36.94 -8.66
CA GLY A 1045 10.33 37.60 -9.50
C GLY A 1045 9.77 38.77 -10.31
N ILE A 1046 8.64 38.58 -11.01
CA ILE A 1046 7.96 39.64 -11.80
C ILE A 1046 7.61 40.83 -10.91
N VAL A 1047 6.93 40.58 -9.78
CA VAL A 1047 6.50 41.63 -8.85
C VAL A 1047 7.72 42.33 -8.22
N SER A 1048 8.77 41.58 -7.88
CA SER A 1048 10.04 42.15 -7.38
C SER A 1048 10.70 43.05 -8.41
N ALA A 1049 10.75 42.66 -9.70
CA ALA A 1049 11.34 43.46 -10.78
C ALA A 1049 10.59 44.79 -10.99
N LEU A 1050 9.26 44.76 -11.01
CA LEU A 1050 8.41 45.95 -11.09
C LEU A 1050 8.61 46.88 -9.89
N LEU A 1051 8.67 46.32 -8.68
CA LEU A 1051 8.91 47.09 -7.45
C LEU A 1051 10.32 47.71 -7.43
N GLN A 1052 11.35 46.98 -7.86
CA GLN A 1052 12.72 47.50 -7.92
C GLN A 1052 12.88 48.63 -8.95
N GLY A 1053 12.44 48.38 -10.20
CA GLY A 1053 12.56 49.33 -11.30
C GLY A 1053 11.69 50.58 -11.13
N GLY A 1054 10.49 50.41 -10.56
CA GLY A 1054 9.52 51.49 -10.32
C GLY A 1054 9.67 52.17 -8.95
N TYR A 1055 9.34 51.45 -7.88
CA TYR A 1055 9.22 52.02 -6.53
C TYR A 1055 10.59 52.25 -5.86
N VAL A 1056 11.41 51.20 -5.71
CA VAL A 1056 12.66 51.25 -4.93
C VAL A 1056 13.62 52.28 -5.52
N ARG A 1057 13.84 52.24 -6.85
CA ARG A 1057 14.69 53.20 -7.57
C ARG A 1057 14.28 54.68 -7.36
N ARG A 1058 12.99 54.97 -7.20
CA ARG A 1058 12.47 56.35 -7.01
C ARG A 1058 12.36 56.77 -5.54
N ALA A 1059 12.17 55.81 -4.63
CA ALA A 1059 11.90 56.07 -3.23
C ALA A 1059 13.17 56.04 -2.35
N THR A 1060 14.15 55.17 -2.64
CA THR A 1060 15.37 55.04 -1.82
C THR A 1060 16.15 56.35 -1.70
N SER A 1061 16.28 57.12 -2.78
CA SER A 1061 16.94 58.43 -2.75
C SER A 1061 16.19 59.51 -1.95
N LYS A 1062 14.92 59.27 -1.57
CA LYS A 1062 14.10 60.18 -0.75
C LYS A 1062 14.00 59.76 0.71
N ILE A 1063 13.98 58.44 0.99
CA ILE A 1063 13.74 57.90 2.34
C ILE A 1063 14.97 57.26 3.00
N GLY A 1064 16.05 57.04 2.24
CA GLY A 1064 17.27 56.39 2.72
C GLY A 1064 17.21 54.86 2.74
N GLU A 1065 18.39 54.25 2.61
CA GLU A 1065 18.61 52.82 2.50
C GLU A 1065 18.14 52.06 3.77
N GLY A 1066 18.45 52.58 4.97
CA GLY A 1066 18.06 51.96 6.24
C GLY A 1066 16.54 51.87 6.45
N VAL A 1067 15.79 52.91 6.04
CA VAL A 1067 14.31 52.93 6.11
C VAL A 1067 13.72 51.96 5.09
N MET A 1068 14.27 51.92 3.87
CA MET A 1068 13.84 50.99 2.82
C MET A 1068 14.03 49.53 3.24
N ALA A 1069 15.21 49.18 3.76
CA ALA A 1069 15.49 47.84 4.27
C ALA A 1069 14.55 47.44 5.42
N ARG A 1070 14.26 48.37 6.36
CA ARG A 1070 13.31 48.10 7.46
C ARG A 1070 11.89 47.81 6.93
N ARG A 1071 11.40 48.55 5.93
CA ARG A 1071 10.09 48.29 5.31
C ARG A 1071 10.02 46.89 4.69
N GLY A 1072 11.08 46.46 4.01
CA GLY A 1072 11.19 45.10 3.45
C GLY A 1072 11.15 43.99 4.50
N VAL A 1073 11.84 44.21 5.62
CA VAL A 1073 11.83 43.32 6.78
C VAL A 1073 10.45 43.25 7.45
N SER A 1074 9.73 44.38 7.56
CA SER A 1074 8.34 44.39 8.03
C SER A 1074 7.38 43.64 7.09
N ALA A 1075 7.56 43.76 5.77
CA ALA A 1075 6.79 43.00 4.79
C ALA A 1075 7.08 41.48 4.89
N CYS A 1076 8.33 41.11 5.15
CA CYS A 1076 8.72 39.72 5.38
C CYS A 1076 7.96 39.13 6.57
N ALA A 1077 7.93 39.84 7.71
CA ALA A 1077 7.15 39.43 8.88
C ALA A 1077 5.66 39.21 8.54
N ALA A 1078 5.04 40.08 7.75
CA ALA A 1078 3.65 39.92 7.30
C ALA A 1078 3.44 38.69 6.41
N ALA A 1079 4.39 38.37 5.51
CA ALA A 1079 4.36 37.14 4.72
C ALA A 1079 4.39 35.89 5.63
N LEU A 1080 5.25 35.89 6.65
CA LEU A 1080 5.42 34.74 7.55
C LEU A 1080 4.21 34.49 8.44
N VAL A 1081 3.52 35.55 8.89
CA VAL A 1081 2.23 35.41 9.56
C VAL A 1081 1.19 34.76 8.64
N GLN A 1082 1.14 35.14 7.36
CA GLN A 1082 0.21 34.53 6.39
C GLN A 1082 0.55 33.06 6.11
N LEU A 1083 1.84 32.70 5.98
CA LEU A 1083 2.29 31.32 5.82
C LEU A 1083 2.06 30.47 7.09
N ALA A 1084 2.15 31.04 8.29
CA ALA A 1084 1.86 30.35 9.54
C ALA A 1084 0.37 30.00 9.72
N LEU A 1085 -0.53 30.85 9.21
CA LEU A 1085 -1.97 30.62 9.21
C LEU A 1085 -2.43 29.67 8.09
N LEU A 1086 -1.65 29.57 7.01
CA LEU A 1086 -1.99 28.81 5.79
C LEU A 1086 -2.51 27.39 6.06
N PRO A 1087 -1.87 26.53 6.89
CA PRO A 1087 -2.29 25.14 7.08
C PRO A 1087 -3.69 25.02 7.73
N GLN A 1088 -4.10 26.00 8.54
CA GLN A 1088 -5.39 25.99 9.25
C GLN A 1088 -6.59 26.13 8.28
N PHE A 1089 -6.36 26.74 7.12
CA PHE A 1089 -7.39 27.00 6.12
C PHE A 1089 -7.35 26.05 4.93
N THR A 1090 -6.28 25.27 4.74
CA THR A 1090 -6.09 24.39 3.57
C THR A 1090 -7.25 23.40 3.42
N SER A 1091 -7.56 22.62 4.46
CA SER A 1091 -8.61 21.58 4.39
C SER A 1091 -10.04 22.12 4.55
N SER A 1092 -10.20 23.33 5.10
CA SER A 1092 -11.52 23.89 5.46
C SER A 1092 -12.03 24.97 4.51
N ARG A 1093 -11.12 25.76 3.92
CA ARG A 1093 -11.42 26.91 3.04
C ARG A 1093 -10.28 27.12 2.01
N PRO A 1094 -10.13 26.25 1.01
CA PRO A 1094 -8.99 26.27 0.08
C PRO A 1094 -8.83 27.60 -0.68
N THR A 1095 -9.93 28.31 -0.98
CA THR A 1095 -9.90 29.64 -1.60
C THR A 1095 -9.28 30.72 -0.70
N VAL A 1096 -9.43 30.61 0.63
CA VAL A 1096 -8.79 31.50 1.61
C VAL A 1096 -7.32 31.16 1.73
N ALA A 1097 -6.97 29.86 1.79
CA ALA A 1097 -5.58 29.41 1.82
C ALA A 1097 -4.81 29.90 0.57
N PHE A 1098 -5.37 29.73 -0.62
CA PHE A 1098 -4.75 30.22 -1.86
C PHE A 1098 -4.53 31.74 -1.85
N ARG A 1099 -5.49 32.53 -1.34
CA ARG A 1099 -5.33 33.99 -1.20
C ARG A 1099 -4.27 34.38 -0.16
N LEU A 1100 -4.12 33.64 0.93
CA LEU A 1100 -3.04 33.83 1.92
C LEU A 1100 -1.67 33.56 1.29
N LEU A 1101 -1.54 32.51 0.47
CA LEU A 1101 -0.31 32.21 -0.27
C LEU A 1101 0.04 33.31 -1.28
N GLN A 1102 -0.95 33.83 -2.02
CA GLN A 1102 -0.75 34.97 -2.94
C GLN A 1102 -0.35 36.25 -2.20
N GLY A 1103 -0.98 36.55 -1.06
CA GLY A 1103 -0.60 37.68 -0.21
C GLY A 1103 0.84 37.56 0.30
N ALA A 1104 1.23 36.36 0.75
CA ALA A 1104 2.60 36.09 1.20
C ALA A 1104 3.60 36.26 0.05
N ALA A 1105 3.27 35.80 -1.17
CA ALA A 1105 4.09 35.97 -2.35
C ALA A 1105 4.35 37.45 -2.69
N VAL A 1106 3.32 38.32 -2.63
CA VAL A 1106 3.48 39.77 -2.85
C VAL A 1106 4.36 40.41 -1.76
N CYS A 1107 4.16 40.02 -0.50
CA CYS A 1107 4.99 40.50 0.61
C CYS A 1107 6.46 40.04 0.47
N MET A 1108 6.71 38.80 0.06
CA MET A 1108 8.06 38.28 -0.23
C MET A 1108 8.71 38.97 -1.43
N ALA A 1109 7.93 39.29 -2.48
CA ALA A 1109 8.43 40.06 -3.62
C ALA A 1109 8.89 41.46 -3.20
N PHE A 1110 8.14 42.13 -2.32
CA PHE A 1110 8.55 43.42 -1.74
C PHE A 1110 9.80 43.29 -0.85
N THR A 1111 9.92 42.23 -0.06
CA THR A 1111 11.13 41.92 0.72
C THR A 1111 12.35 41.73 -0.18
N SER A 1112 12.24 40.89 -1.21
CA SER A 1112 13.27 40.64 -2.23
C SER A 1112 13.69 41.94 -2.95
N ALA A 1113 12.72 42.81 -3.27
CA ALA A 1113 12.99 44.08 -3.92
C ALA A 1113 13.85 45.05 -3.08
N THR A 1114 13.70 45.00 -1.75
CA THR A 1114 14.13 46.10 -0.86
C THR A 1114 15.30 45.76 0.06
N VAL A 1115 15.33 44.60 0.72
CA VAL A 1115 16.23 44.41 1.88
C VAL A 1115 17.70 44.28 1.47
N VAL A 1116 18.05 43.25 0.68
CA VAL A 1116 19.46 42.94 0.35
C VAL A 1116 20.11 44.07 -0.43
N ASN A 1117 19.38 44.64 -1.40
CA ASN A 1117 19.85 45.76 -2.22
C ASN A 1117 20.17 47.00 -1.37
N SER A 1118 19.25 47.40 -0.47
CA SER A 1118 19.45 48.58 0.37
C SER A 1118 20.55 48.37 1.42
N LEU A 1119 20.64 47.19 2.06
CA LEU A 1119 21.74 46.90 3.00
C LEU A 1119 23.11 46.88 2.29
N THR A 1120 23.18 46.32 1.07
CA THR A 1120 24.42 46.29 0.26
C THR A 1120 24.84 47.69 -0.18
N ALA A 1121 23.89 48.53 -0.61
CA ALA A 1121 24.15 49.93 -0.92
C ALA A 1121 24.67 50.69 0.31
N PHE A 1122 24.01 50.53 1.46
CA PHE A 1122 24.45 51.18 2.71
C PHE A 1122 25.86 50.73 3.12
N ALA A 1123 26.18 49.43 3.04
CA ALA A 1123 27.52 48.93 3.34
C ALA A 1123 28.59 49.49 2.37
N SER A 1124 28.27 49.60 1.07
CA SER A 1124 29.18 50.17 0.06
C SER A 1124 29.47 51.66 0.29
N LEU A 1125 28.49 52.42 0.81
CA LEU A 1125 28.68 53.83 1.21
C LEU A 1125 29.62 54.00 2.41
N GLN A 1126 29.84 52.95 3.22
CA GLN A 1126 30.77 53.00 4.35
C GLN A 1126 32.22 52.64 3.98
N CYS A 1127 32.50 52.11 2.79
CA CYS A 1127 33.84 51.70 2.38
C CYS A 1127 34.74 52.87 1.95
N ASP A 1128 36.07 52.72 2.03
CA ASP A 1128 37.01 53.77 1.61
C ASP A 1128 37.05 53.94 0.09
N GLU A 1129 37.43 55.14 -0.33
CA GLU A 1129 37.62 55.49 -1.73
C GLU A 1129 39.11 55.36 -2.08
N SER A 1130 39.39 54.57 -3.12
CA SER A 1130 40.71 54.42 -3.73
C SER A 1130 41.09 55.72 -4.47
N SER A 1131 41.39 56.77 -3.73
CA SER A 1131 41.85 58.05 -4.26
C SER A 1131 43.36 58.04 -4.47
N VAL A 1132 43.82 58.87 -5.40
CA VAL A 1132 45.24 59.23 -5.55
C VAL A 1132 45.35 60.66 -5.05
N ASP A 1133 46.33 60.94 -4.21
CA ASP A 1133 46.59 62.30 -3.74
C ASP A 1133 46.95 63.19 -4.94
N PRO A 1134 46.17 64.24 -5.25
CA PRO A 1134 46.35 65.06 -6.45
C PRO A 1134 47.68 65.82 -6.48
N ILE A 1135 48.37 65.95 -5.34
CA ILE A 1135 49.66 66.64 -5.26
C ILE A 1135 50.83 65.66 -5.42
N THR A 1136 50.75 64.46 -4.82
CA THR A 1136 51.88 63.51 -4.78
C THR A 1136 51.79 62.37 -5.80
N GLY A 1137 50.66 62.19 -6.48
CA GLY A 1137 50.45 61.12 -7.46
C GLY A 1137 50.45 59.70 -6.87
N LYS A 1138 50.50 59.58 -5.53
CA LYS A 1138 50.52 58.31 -4.81
C LYS A 1138 49.11 57.91 -4.37
N PRO A 1139 48.75 56.62 -4.38
CA PRO A 1139 47.48 56.16 -3.84
C PRO A 1139 47.38 56.52 -2.36
N THR A 1140 46.24 57.07 -1.94
CA THR A 1140 45.96 57.34 -0.54
C THR A 1140 45.94 56.01 0.24
N LYS A 1141 46.38 56.04 1.50
CA LYS A 1141 46.35 54.85 2.36
C LYS A 1141 44.90 54.51 2.72
N GLU A 1142 44.32 53.55 2.02
CA GLU A 1142 43.06 52.91 2.44
C GLU A 1142 43.23 52.28 3.83
N HIS A 1143 42.21 52.38 4.69
CA HIS A 1143 42.26 51.68 5.97
C HIS A 1143 42.10 50.16 5.75
N PRO A 1144 42.95 49.28 6.31
CA PRO A 1144 42.95 47.83 6.03
C PRO A 1144 41.66 47.05 6.37
N GLN A 1145 40.67 47.70 6.99
CA GLN A 1145 39.33 47.15 7.26
C GLN A 1145 38.20 47.87 6.50
N LEU A 1146 38.48 49.00 5.84
CA LEU A 1146 37.52 49.74 5.00
C LEU A 1146 37.81 49.60 3.49
N ALA A 1147 38.96 49.01 3.13
CA ALA A 1147 39.28 48.58 1.77
C ALA A 1147 38.13 47.76 1.16
N LYS A 1148 37.62 48.21 0.00
CA LYS A 1148 36.30 47.83 -0.53
C LYS A 1148 36.10 46.31 -0.65
N GLY A 1149 37.04 45.60 -1.27
CA GLY A 1149 36.91 44.17 -1.55
C GLY A 1149 36.87 43.30 -0.29
N LYS A 1150 37.59 43.71 0.75
CA LYS A 1150 37.56 43.09 2.08
C LYS A 1150 36.29 43.45 2.86
N ALA A 1151 35.96 44.74 2.97
CA ALA A 1151 34.80 45.19 3.74
C ALA A 1151 33.47 44.65 3.19
N LEU A 1152 33.30 44.67 1.86
CA LEU A 1152 32.15 44.07 1.19
C LEU A 1152 32.20 42.53 1.20
N GLY A 1153 33.39 41.94 1.25
CA GLY A 1153 33.59 40.50 1.46
C GLY A 1153 33.14 40.02 2.82
N GLU A 1154 33.56 40.70 3.90
CA GLU A 1154 33.08 40.44 5.27
C GLU A 1154 31.56 40.66 5.39
N PHE A 1155 31.02 41.67 4.70
CA PHE A 1155 29.57 41.91 4.63
C PHE A 1155 28.79 40.82 3.86
N ARG A 1156 29.35 40.28 2.79
CA ARG A 1156 28.72 39.19 2.05
C ARG A 1156 28.85 37.86 2.80
N SER A 1157 30.02 37.57 3.35
CA SER A 1157 30.32 36.39 4.16
C SER A 1157 29.36 36.27 5.35
N SER A 1158 29.11 37.35 6.12
CA SER A 1158 28.12 37.30 7.21
C SER A 1158 26.71 36.98 6.72
N GLY A 1159 26.33 37.45 5.53
CA GLY A 1159 25.07 37.07 4.88
C GLY A 1159 25.02 35.59 4.48
N GLN A 1160 26.11 35.03 3.96
CA GLN A 1160 26.20 33.62 3.58
C GLN A 1160 26.23 32.67 4.78
N LEU A 1161 26.80 33.09 5.92
CA LEU A 1161 26.64 32.36 7.19
C LEU A 1161 25.16 32.28 7.61
N GLY A 1162 24.38 33.33 7.33
CA GLY A 1162 22.93 33.32 7.47
C GLY A 1162 22.28 32.28 6.55
N ARG A 1163 22.63 32.28 5.26
CA ARG A 1163 22.13 31.30 4.28
C ARG A 1163 22.63 29.86 4.52
N ALA A 1164 23.69 29.67 5.29
CA ALA A 1164 24.17 28.37 5.74
C ALA A 1164 23.37 27.83 6.93
N ILE A 1165 23.09 28.66 7.94
CA ILE A 1165 22.39 28.22 9.17
C ILE A 1165 20.85 28.20 8.97
N GLY A 1166 20.33 29.15 8.19
CA GLY A 1166 18.90 29.37 7.99
C GLY A 1166 18.11 28.16 7.49
N PRO A 1167 18.48 27.55 6.35
CA PRO A 1167 17.78 26.38 5.81
C PRO A 1167 17.83 25.18 6.74
N LEU A 1168 18.97 24.92 7.39
CA LEU A 1168 19.08 23.84 8.40
C LEU A 1168 18.11 24.05 9.56
N LEU A 1169 18.07 25.24 10.19
CA LEU A 1169 17.19 25.51 11.32
C LEU A 1169 15.70 25.52 10.91
N ALA A 1170 15.37 26.12 9.77
CA ALA A 1170 13.99 26.19 9.30
C ALA A 1170 13.48 24.81 8.84
N CYS A 1171 14.25 24.03 8.07
CA CYS A 1171 13.85 22.69 7.68
C CYS A 1171 13.81 21.72 8.86
N ALA A 1172 14.74 21.80 9.82
CA ALA A 1172 14.68 21.01 11.05
C ALA A 1172 13.46 21.39 11.91
N SER A 1173 13.14 22.69 12.01
CA SER A 1173 11.92 23.15 12.68
C SER A 1173 10.66 22.65 11.97
N TYR A 1174 10.60 22.73 10.62
CA TYR A 1174 9.47 22.27 9.81
C TYR A 1174 9.24 20.78 10.03
N TRP A 1175 10.33 20.01 9.97
CA TRP A 1175 10.33 18.56 10.15
C TRP A 1175 9.97 18.11 11.58
N THR A 1176 10.32 18.90 12.60
CA THR A 1176 10.06 18.56 14.02
C THR A 1176 8.70 19.06 14.53
N PHE A 1177 8.25 20.24 14.08
CA PHE A 1177 7.09 20.95 14.65
C PHE A 1177 6.01 21.31 13.62
N GLY A 1178 6.22 20.95 12.35
CA GLY A 1178 5.30 21.26 11.25
C GLY A 1178 5.34 22.73 10.80
N PRO A 1179 4.69 23.04 9.65
CA PRO A 1179 4.75 24.35 9.01
C PRO A 1179 4.29 25.52 9.91
N SER A 1180 3.14 25.39 10.58
CA SER A 1180 2.55 26.50 11.35
C SER A 1180 3.48 27.03 12.44
N ILE A 1181 4.15 26.15 13.18
CA ILE A 1181 5.06 26.54 14.28
C ILE A 1181 6.33 27.17 13.69
N THR A 1182 6.90 26.57 12.65
CA THR A 1182 8.11 27.08 11.98
C THR A 1182 7.93 28.48 11.41
N TYR A 1183 6.83 28.74 10.69
CA TYR A 1183 6.55 30.09 10.18
C TYR A 1183 6.17 31.07 11.30
N THR A 1184 5.56 30.61 12.40
CA THR A 1184 5.30 31.46 13.59
C THR A 1184 6.61 31.91 14.25
N ILE A 1185 7.55 31.00 14.51
CA ILE A 1185 8.87 31.31 15.07
C ILE A 1185 9.62 32.27 14.14
N SER A 1186 9.59 32.00 12.84
CA SER A 1186 10.21 32.85 11.81
C SER A 1186 9.59 34.25 11.77
N ALA A 1187 8.27 34.36 11.89
CA ALA A 1187 7.56 35.64 11.95
C ALA A 1187 7.98 36.46 13.18
N VAL A 1188 8.02 35.85 14.37
CA VAL A 1188 8.46 36.52 15.61
C VAL A 1188 9.89 37.01 15.49
N ALA A 1189 10.81 36.19 14.97
CA ALA A 1189 12.20 36.58 14.74
C ALA A 1189 12.31 37.79 13.77
N MET A 1190 11.49 37.80 12.71
CA MET A 1190 11.49 38.88 11.72
C MET A 1190 10.84 40.18 12.24
N ILE A 1191 9.84 40.08 13.13
CA ILE A 1191 9.27 41.23 13.86
C ILE A 1191 10.32 41.84 14.79
N ALA A 1192 11.03 41.01 15.57
CA ALA A 1192 12.10 41.46 16.44
C ALA A 1192 13.22 42.18 15.66
N LEU A 1193 13.62 41.62 14.52
CA LEU A 1193 14.59 42.24 13.61
C LEU A 1193 14.08 43.60 13.07
N SER A 1194 12.80 43.66 12.67
CA SER A 1194 12.16 44.90 12.20
C SER A 1194 12.17 46.01 13.25
N ILE A 1195 12.08 45.66 14.53
CA ILE A 1195 12.16 46.61 15.66
C ILE A 1195 13.62 47.03 15.89
N GLY A 1196 14.56 46.08 15.89
CA GLY A 1196 16.00 46.36 16.04
C GLY A 1196 16.56 47.30 14.97
N MET A 1197 16.05 47.22 13.74
CA MET A 1197 16.43 48.11 12.63
C MET A 1197 16.00 49.58 12.80
N ARG A 1198 15.24 49.95 13.85
CA ARG A 1198 14.81 51.34 14.08
C ARG A 1198 15.99 52.32 14.23
N THR A 1199 17.08 51.90 14.86
CA THR A 1199 18.29 52.72 15.08
C THR A 1199 18.98 53.06 13.76
N ILE A 1200 19.24 52.05 12.91
CA ILE A 1200 19.85 52.23 11.59
C ILE A 1200 18.94 52.98 10.62
N ALA A 1201 17.62 52.81 10.72
CA ALA A 1201 16.66 53.60 9.95
C ALA A 1201 16.59 55.09 10.36
N ALA A 1202 17.09 55.45 11.55
CA ALA A 1202 17.22 56.85 11.98
C ALA A 1202 18.59 57.46 11.57
N THR A 1203 19.60 56.64 11.27
CA THR A 1203 20.90 57.10 10.78
C THR A 1203 20.79 57.56 9.33
N LYS A 1204 20.82 58.88 9.09
CA LYS A 1204 20.88 59.42 7.72
C LYS A 1204 22.19 58.99 7.04
N SER A 1205 22.08 58.52 5.80
CA SER A 1205 23.23 58.45 4.89
C SER A 1205 23.79 59.86 4.69
N SER A 1206 25.09 60.03 4.97
CA SER A 1206 25.83 61.31 4.90
C SER A 1206 26.49 61.54 3.55
#